data_AF-A0A5M6IK11-F1
#
_entry.id   AF-A0A5M6IK11-F1
#
_cell.length_a   1.000
_cell.length_b   1.000
_cell.length_c   1.000
_cell.angle_alpha   90.00
_cell.angle_beta   90.00
_cell.angle_gamma   90.00
#
_symmetry.space_group_name_H-M   'P 1'
#
loop_
_entity.id
_entity.type
_entity.pdbx_description
1 polymer ?
#
loop_
_entity_poly.entity_id
_entity_poly.type
_entity_poly.pdbx_seq_one_letter_code
_entity_poly.pdbx_strand_id
1 'polypeptide(L)'
;MGDATGAAAAAAWEESYDQTLVRAVYALPYKQRYGVVPFLEWLARCDPMSPGGRVHHFFHGDTDADGKENIPDAMGHERAFADAISEWRDAYLTCDINVAKGTRIDYVAAARFGLEALRDQGFCGIPQNFRRHWIKPGAPEYGTTPSLGAAKWPELEGSQGYDRERRALDMTRAEFVKYFLFYERLFLFGQSLLRGDPPGPDSEPAAREMIRDGLLCFRAGIQKTGSFRLSRNVRDALPKDPDVWRRAGGFDLSDVWGGRFKIFSPYLSAFGPSPPGMIGALGVLLCDTGWNLQPARDLPRNPYVFRSAKNIYIAEQSFIDGFKNRAGHHVLGYLGERSDLDGHKLETATEHWNCQVEAYDPNQQGNGYACLNRIPVDENDITAADLLDRYGRMADALRAEFGSHSERLFGNSFWIFSNIRGARTYNSETRRLACNQIYPESSVLARPGFTLEAIRSTFTPLKRNDTGSFAATKATAGHASSKILQPHYLNTPTINAELDANIRQFQEAMEGIVTRDLDQEMVARKLGKTVSDLERMRRVADQAGITAALGLVQDQDDDRVTDVLHFAPTAERLADLYMIHRKLRQMQAHYPNRARFRKDYLPLLALTKAIGRDVFSKHLGPRYWRAARIASAALRAGEAALPCLDD
;
A
#
# COMPACT_ATOMS: atom_id res chain seq x y z
N MET A 1 -28.05 -21.08 20.64
CA MET A 1 -29.16 -20.77 19.73
C MET A 1 -28.64 -19.95 18.53
N GLY A 2 -27.76 -20.52 17.70
CA GLY A 2 -27.03 -19.73 16.68
C GLY A 2 -26.88 -20.37 15.28
N ASP A 3 -27.36 -21.60 15.05
CA ASP A 3 -27.24 -22.29 13.75
C ASP A 3 -28.58 -22.51 13.03
N ALA A 4 -29.72 -22.30 13.70
CA ALA A 4 -31.04 -22.60 13.12
C ALA A 4 -31.53 -21.56 12.10
N THR A 5 -31.05 -20.31 12.17
CA THR A 5 -31.47 -19.22 11.26
C THR A 5 -30.76 -19.26 9.91
N GLY A 6 -29.54 -19.80 9.82
CA GLY A 6 -28.82 -19.95 8.55
C GLY A 6 -29.38 -21.07 7.67
N ALA A 7 -29.75 -22.20 8.25
CA ALA A 7 -30.35 -23.32 7.53
C ALA A 7 -31.78 -23.03 7.04
N ALA A 8 -32.57 -22.29 7.85
CA ALA A 8 -33.93 -21.88 7.47
C ALA A 8 -33.93 -20.80 6.37
N ALA A 9 -32.92 -19.91 6.35
CA ALA A 9 -32.76 -18.90 5.29
C ALA A 9 -32.30 -19.50 3.96
N ALA A 10 -31.40 -20.49 4.01
CA ALA A 10 -30.95 -21.22 2.82
C ALA A 10 -32.09 -21.97 2.12
N ALA A 11 -33.06 -22.50 2.87
CA ALA A 11 -34.24 -23.16 2.30
C ALA A 11 -35.22 -22.18 1.61
N ALA A 12 -35.36 -20.96 2.14
CA ALA A 12 -36.41 -20.03 1.70
C ALA A 12 -36.18 -19.45 0.29
N TRP A 13 -34.94 -19.22 -0.14
CA TRP A 13 -34.68 -18.76 -1.52
C TRP A 13 -34.69 -19.95 -2.50
N GLU A 14 -34.23 -21.13 -2.11
CA GLU A 14 -34.28 -22.33 -2.96
C GLU A 14 -35.72 -22.72 -3.31
N GLU A 15 -36.68 -22.49 -2.41
CA GLU A 15 -38.11 -22.66 -2.66
C GLU A 15 -38.71 -21.51 -3.51
N SER A 16 -38.06 -20.34 -3.51
CA SER A 16 -38.52 -19.12 -4.16
C SER A 16 -37.88 -18.89 -5.53
N TYR A 17 -37.18 -19.86 -6.14
CA TYR A 17 -36.58 -19.72 -7.47
C TYR A 17 -36.60 -21.04 -8.25
N ASP A 18 -36.60 -20.96 -9.59
CA ASP A 18 -36.52 -22.16 -10.43
C ASP A 18 -35.25 -22.98 -10.13
N GLN A 19 -35.39 -24.31 -10.11
CA GLN A 19 -34.33 -25.29 -9.88
C GLN A 19 -33.17 -25.12 -10.86
N THR A 20 -33.42 -24.60 -12.06
CA THR A 20 -32.38 -24.27 -13.03
C THR A 20 -31.45 -23.17 -12.51
N LEU A 21 -32.00 -22.09 -11.94
CA LEU A 21 -31.23 -20.99 -11.35
C LEU A 21 -30.47 -21.47 -10.11
N VAL A 22 -31.14 -22.22 -9.24
CA VAL A 22 -30.53 -22.79 -8.03
C VAL A 22 -29.30 -23.62 -8.39
N ARG A 23 -29.43 -24.55 -9.35
CA ARG A 23 -28.31 -25.38 -9.84
C ARG A 23 -27.18 -24.53 -10.44
N ALA A 24 -27.49 -23.49 -11.21
CA ALA A 24 -26.48 -22.61 -11.78
C ALA A 24 -25.70 -21.84 -10.70
N VAL A 25 -26.37 -21.35 -9.66
CA VAL A 25 -25.72 -20.72 -8.49
C VAL A 25 -24.83 -21.73 -7.74
N TYR A 26 -25.29 -22.98 -7.59
CA TYR A 26 -24.51 -24.07 -7.00
C TYR A 26 -23.36 -24.57 -7.91
N ALA A 27 -23.36 -24.25 -9.20
CA ALA A 27 -22.24 -24.52 -10.09
C ALA A 27 -21.16 -23.42 -10.04
N LEU A 28 -21.48 -22.23 -9.52
CA LEU A 28 -20.49 -21.15 -9.37
C LEU A 28 -19.37 -21.54 -8.39
N PRO A 29 -18.13 -21.05 -8.62
CA PRO A 29 -17.04 -21.12 -7.65
C PRO A 29 -17.47 -20.64 -6.28
N TYR A 30 -16.94 -21.29 -5.23
CA TYR A 30 -17.29 -21.04 -3.84
C TYR A 30 -17.39 -19.54 -3.51
N LYS A 31 -16.36 -18.74 -3.84
CA LYS A 31 -16.34 -17.30 -3.55
C LYS A 31 -17.47 -16.51 -4.25
N GLN A 32 -17.83 -16.86 -5.48
CA GLN A 32 -18.87 -16.18 -6.26
C GLN A 32 -20.27 -16.52 -5.74
N ARG A 33 -20.49 -17.78 -5.34
CA ARG A 33 -21.75 -18.24 -4.74
C ARG A 33 -22.12 -17.44 -3.49
N TYR A 34 -21.16 -17.22 -2.59
CA TYR A 34 -21.38 -16.44 -1.36
C TYR A 34 -21.65 -14.95 -1.62
N GLY A 35 -21.40 -14.45 -2.84
CA GLY A 35 -21.82 -13.12 -3.25
C GLY A 35 -23.25 -13.09 -3.81
N VAL A 36 -23.65 -14.12 -4.57
CA VAL A 36 -24.95 -14.17 -5.25
C VAL A 36 -26.08 -14.62 -4.33
N VAL A 37 -25.86 -15.63 -3.48
CA VAL A 37 -26.90 -16.18 -2.59
C VAL A 37 -27.51 -15.10 -1.68
N PRO A 38 -26.74 -14.25 -0.98
CA PRO A 38 -27.32 -13.22 -0.13
C PRO A 38 -28.12 -12.15 -0.89
N PHE A 39 -27.84 -11.97 -2.19
CA PHE A 39 -28.62 -11.07 -3.04
C PHE A 39 -29.97 -11.68 -3.40
N LEU A 40 -29.99 -12.96 -3.82
CA LEU A 40 -31.24 -13.67 -4.12
C LEU A 40 -32.11 -13.85 -2.87
N GLU A 41 -31.52 -14.17 -1.73
CA GLU A 41 -32.23 -14.23 -0.44
C GLU A 41 -32.86 -12.89 -0.04
N TRP A 42 -32.17 -11.78 -0.33
CA TRP A 42 -32.70 -10.45 -0.07
C TRP A 42 -33.86 -10.12 -1.02
N LEU A 43 -33.71 -10.40 -2.32
CA LEU A 43 -34.75 -10.20 -3.33
C LEU A 43 -36.04 -10.96 -2.98
N ALA A 44 -35.94 -12.21 -2.55
CA ALA A 44 -37.09 -13.04 -2.16
C ALA A 44 -37.88 -12.49 -0.96
N ARG A 45 -37.33 -11.52 -0.22
CA ARG A 45 -37.97 -10.87 0.93
C ARG A 45 -38.43 -9.44 0.63
N CYS A 46 -38.12 -8.92 -0.54
CA CYS A 46 -38.50 -7.58 -0.94
C CYS A 46 -40.01 -7.49 -1.19
N ASP A 47 -40.59 -6.34 -0.87
CA ASP A 47 -41.97 -6.04 -1.24
C ASP A 47 -42.14 -6.10 -2.77
N PRO A 48 -43.18 -6.75 -3.33
CA PRO A 48 -43.36 -6.89 -4.78
C PRO A 48 -43.32 -5.58 -5.57
N MET A 49 -43.72 -4.46 -4.96
CA MET A 49 -43.73 -3.14 -5.59
C MET A 49 -42.40 -2.39 -5.48
N SER A 50 -41.47 -2.88 -4.65
CA SER A 50 -40.12 -2.32 -4.52
C SER A 50 -39.26 -2.62 -5.76
N PRO A 51 -38.13 -1.90 -5.97
CA PRO A 51 -37.16 -2.26 -7.00
C PRO A 51 -36.69 -3.71 -6.88
N GLY A 52 -36.45 -4.20 -5.66
CA GLY A 52 -36.07 -5.60 -5.41
C GLY A 52 -37.17 -6.60 -5.76
N GLY A 53 -38.43 -6.32 -5.41
CA GLY A 53 -39.57 -7.19 -5.75
C GLY A 53 -39.80 -7.30 -7.26
N ARG A 54 -39.63 -6.19 -7.99
CA ARG A 54 -39.68 -6.21 -9.46
C ARG A 54 -38.58 -7.07 -10.06
N VAL A 55 -37.35 -6.95 -9.56
CA VAL A 55 -36.22 -7.80 -10.01
C VAL A 55 -36.47 -9.27 -9.67
N HIS A 56 -37.04 -9.57 -8.49
CA HIS A 56 -37.45 -10.92 -8.11
C HIS A 56 -38.44 -11.52 -9.13
N HIS A 57 -39.48 -10.78 -9.52
CA HIS A 57 -40.42 -11.23 -10.56
C HIS A 57 -39.74 -11.51 -11.91
N PHE A 58 -38.74 -10.71 -12.33
CA PHE A 58 -38.00 -10.98 -13.57
C PHE A 58 -37.24 -12.31 -13.55
N PHE A 59 -36.83 -12.82 -12.38
CA PHE A 59 -36.21 -14.14 -12.28
C PHE A 59 -37.22 -15.30 -12.43
N HIS A 60 -38.51 -15.04 -12.22
CA HIS A 60 -39.60 -16.03 -12.36
C HIS A 60 -40.25 -16.04 -13.73
N GLY A 61 -40.14 -14.94 -14.47
CA GLY A 61 -40.84 -14.81 -15.75
C GLY A 61 -42.36 -14.76 -15.59
N ASP A 62 -42.85 -14.27 -14.43
CA ASP A 62 -44.28 -14.19 -14.14
C ASP A 62 -45.00 -13.30 -15.15
N THR A 63 -45.96 -13.88 -15.86
CA THR A 63 -46.99 -13.15 -16.61
C THR A 63 -48.04 -12.61 -15.63
N ASP A 64 -48.62 -11.44 -15.93
CA ASP A 64 -49.71 -10.92 -15.11
C ASP A 64 -50.95 -11.83 -15.17
N ALA A 65 -51.93 -11.60 -14.28
CA ALA A 65 -53.17 -12.39 -14.21
C ALA A 65 -54.00 -12.36 -15.52
N ASP A 66 -53.68 -11.45 -16.45
CA ASP A 66 -54.31 -11.30 -17.76
C ASP A 66 -53.48 -11.97 -18.90
N GLY A 67 -52.40 -12.68 -18.57
CA GLY A 67 -51.56 -13.39 -19.54
C GLY A 67 -50.73 -12.48 -20.44
N LYS A 68 -50.59 -11.20 -20.09
CA LYS A 68 -49.66 -10.29 -20.75
C LYS A 68 -48.31 -10.36 -20.05
N GLU A 69 -47.26 -10.43 -20.85
CA GLU A 69 -45.90 -10.17 -20.41
C GLU A 69 -45.86 -8.72 -19.92
N ASN A 70 -46.09 -8.51 -18.62
CA ASN A 70 -45.79 -7.26 -17.96
C ASN A 70 -44.26 -7.24 -17.77
N ILE A 71 -43.54 -7.18 -18.89
CA ILE A 71 -42.12 -6.86 -18.94
C ILE A 71 -42.10 -5.32 -18.94
N PRO A 72 -41.82 -4.66 -17.80
CA PRO A 72 -41.43 -3.25 -17.83
C PRO A 72 -40.42 -3.05 -18.96
N ASP A 73 -40.56 -1.96 -19.72
CA ASP A 73 -39.59 -1.50 -20.72
C ASP A 73 -38.15 -1.88 -20.29
N ALA A 74 -37.31 -2.32 -21.22
CA ALA A 74 -35.93 -2.74 -20.93
C ALA A 74 -35.18 -1.70 -20.06
N MET A 75 -35.45 -0.40 -20.26
CA MET A 75 -34.93 0.67 -19.41
C MET A 75 -35.44 0.60 -17.95
N GLY A 76 -36.68 0.18 -17.73
CA GLY A 76 -37.29 -0.04 -16.43
C GLY A 76 -36.70 -1.23 -15.66
N HIS A 77 -36.40 -2.34 -16.34
CA HIS A 77 -35.69 -3.48 -15.73
C HIS A 77 -34.28 -3.10 -15.32
N GLU A 78 -33.53 -2.45 -16.22
CA GLU A 78 -32.16 -2.00 -15.95
C GLU A 78 -32.09 -1.07 -14.73
N ARG A 79 -33.00 -0.08 -14.68
CA ARG A 79 -33.06 0.86 -13.56
C ARG A 79 -33.46 0.17 -12.26
N ALA A 80 -34.49 -0.67 -12.29
CA ALA A 80 -34.91 -1.43 -11.11
C ALA A 80 -33.79 -2.33 -10.60
N PHE A 81 -33.02 -2.96 -11.49
CA PHE A 81 -31.88 -3.81 -11.14
C PHE A 81 -30.72 -3.01 -10.52
N ALA A 82 -30.38 -1.85 -11.09
CA ALA A 82 -29.34 -0.98 -10.54
C ALA A 82 -29.71 -0.43 -9.15
N ASP A 83 -30.97 -0.06 -8.96
CA ASP A 83 -31.50 0.43 -7.68
C ASP A 83 -31.53 -0.72 -6.64
N ALA A 84 -32.05 -1.89 -7.02
CA ALA A 84 -32.12 -3.08 -6.15
C ALA A 84 -30.73 -3.55 -5.69
N ILE A 85 -29.74 -3.57 -6.58
CA ILE A 85 -28.35 -3.89 -6.23
C ILE A 85 -27.76 -2.89 -5.23
N SER A 86 -28.07 -1.61 -5.40
CA SER A 86 -27.55 -0.56 -4.51
C SER A 86 -28.19 -0.66 -3.13
N GLU A 87 -29.50 -0.89 -3.09
CA GLU A 87 -30.27 -1.09 -1.86
C GLU A 87 -29.84 -2.35 -1.11
N TRP A 88 -29.71 -3.48 -1.82
CA TRP A 88 -29.18 -4.72 -1.26
C TRP A 88 -27.80 -4.52 -0.66
N ARG A 89 -26.88 -3.88 -1.41
CA ARG A 89 -25.53 -3.60 -0.90
C ARG A 89 -25.60 -2.86 0.41
N ASP A 90 -26.34 -1.74 0.45
CA ASP A 90 -26.36 -0.87 1.62
C ASP A 90 -26.98 -1.59 2.83
N ALA A 91 -28.05 -2.37 2.61
CA ALA A 91 -28.65 -3.23 3.63
C ALA A 91 -27.68 -4.33 4.10
N TYR A 92 -26.99 -5.01 3.19
CA TYR A 92 -26.07 -6.11 3.50
C TYR A 92 -24.81 -5.62 4.24
N LEU A 93 -24.31 -4.43 3.91
CA LEU A 93 -23.15 -3.84 4.59
C LEU A 93 -23.47 -3.28 5.98
N THR A 94 -24.74 -3.01 6.27
CA THR A 94 -25.20 -2.46 7.56
C THR A 94 -25.87 -3.49 8.46
N CYS A 95 -26.24 -4.67 7.95
CA CYS A 95 -26.92 -5.70 8.73
C CYS A 95 -26.05 -6.25 9.87
N ASP A 96 -26.70 -6.62 10.98
CA ASP A 96 -26.04 -7.24 12.13
C ASP A 96 -26.06 -8.77 11.94
N ILE A 97 -25.05 -9.28 11.24
CA ILE A 97 -24.84 -10.71 11.01
C ILE A 97 -23.47 -11.13 11.51
N ASN A 98 -23.30 -12.41 11.84
CA ASN A 98 -22.04 -13.02 12.30
C ASN A 98 -20.97 -13.12 11.19
N VAL A 99 -20.83 -12.11 10.35
CA VAL A 99 -19.84 -11.99 9.29
C VAL A 99 -19.19 -10.61 9.39
N ALA A 100 -17.86 -10.59 9.51
CA ALA A 100 -17.10 -9.35 9.57
C ALA A 100 -17.41 -8.46 8.37
N LYS A 101 -17.51 -7.14 8.59
CA LYS A 101 -17.83 -6.16 7.54
C LYS A 101 -16.92 -6.25 6.32
N GLY A 102 -15.62 -6.48 6.51
CA GLY A 102 -14.67 -6.70 5.41
C GLY A 102 -15.01 -7.92 4.55
N THR A 103 -15.40 -9.04 5.19
CA THR A 103 -15.84 -10.24 4.48
C THR A 103 -17.15 -10.02 3.72
N ARG A 104 -18.07 -9.21 4.26
CA ARG A 104 -19.29 -8.81 3.54
C ARG A 104 -18.97 -8.00 2.29
N ILE A 105 -18.00 -7.11 2.37
CA ILE A 105 -17.52 -6.31 1.22
C ILE A 105 -16.89 -7.21 0.15
N ASP A 106 -16.12 -8.22 0.56
CA ASP A 106 -15.59 -9.24 -0.35
C ASP A 106 -16.71 -10.04 -1.03
N TYR A 107 -17.80 -10.35 -0.32
CA TYR A 107 -18.97 -11.03 -0.90
C TYR A 107 -19.72 -10.15 -1.89
N VAL A 108 -19.93 -8.87 -1.58
CA VAL A 108 -20.50 -7.91 -2.55
C VAL A 108 -19.59 -7.77 -3.79
N ALA A 109 -18.27 -7.77 -3.59
CA ALA A 109 -17.31 -7.74 -4.70
C ALA A 109 -17.38 -9.03 -5.54
N ALA A 110 -17.56 -10.18 -4.90
CA ALA A 110 -17.69 -11.47 -5.57
C ALA A 110 -19.02 -11.60 -6.35
N ALA A 111 -20.09 -10.96 -5.87
CA ALA A 111 -21.39 -10.92 -6.54
C ALA A 111 -21.29 -10.36 -7.97
N ARG A 112 -20.36 -9.44 -8.24
CA ARG A 112 -20.08 -8.91 -9.59
C ARG A 112 -19.77 -9.99 -10.60
N PHE A 113 -18.95 -10.96 -10.20
CA PHE A 113 -18.51 -12.04 -11.07
C PHE A 113 -19.57 -13.12 -11.17
N GLY A 114 -20.25 -13.42 -10.06
CA GLY A 114 -21.34 -14.40 -10.06
C GLY A 114 -22.54 -13.96 -10.89
N LEU A 115 -23.00 -12.71 -10.74
CA LEU A 115 -24.12 -12.17 -11.52
C LEU A 115 -23.79 -12.04 -13.00
N GLU A 116 -22.55 -11.70 -13.35
CA GLU A 116 -22.13 -11.71 -14.74
C GLU A 116 -22.11 -13.12 -15.34
N ALA A 117 -21.60 -14.11 -14.60
CA ALA A 117 -21.60 -15.49 -15.05
C ALA A 117 -23.03 -16.04 -15.25
N LEU A 118 -23.99 -15.62 -14.43
CA LEU A 118 -25.40 -15.95 -14.60
C LEU A 118 -26.02 -15.21 -15.79
N ARG A 119 -25.70 -13.93 -16.00
CA ARG A 119 -26.11 -13.19 -17.22
C ARG A 119 -25.64 -13.91 -18.47
N ASP A 120 -24.39 -14.34 -18.51
CA ASP A 120 -23.79 -15.03 -19.67
C ASP A 120 -24.44 -16.39 -19.95
N GLN A 121 -25.08 -16.98 -18.94
CA GLN A 121 -25.91 -18.19 -19.06
C GLN A 121 -27.36 -17.89 -19.48
N GLY A 122 -27.74 -16.63 -19.63
CA GLY A 122 -29.05 -16.21 -20.16
C GLY A 122 -30.17 -16.05 -19.13
N PHE A 123 -29.85 -15.93 -17.83
CA PHE A 123 -30.89 -15.75 -16.79
C PHE A 123 -31.57 -14.37 -16.88
N CYS A 124 -32.88 -14.36 -17.11
CA CYS A 124 -33.71 -13.17 -17.39
C CYS A 124 -33.79 -12.15 -16.24
N GLY A 125 -33.55 -12.57 -14.99
CA GLY A 125 -33.51 -11.65 -13.85
C GLY A 125 -32.34 -10.65 -13.86
N ILE A 126 -31.36 -10.85 -14.74
CA ILE A 126 -30.17 -10.00 -14.87
C ILE A 126 -30.19 -9.31 -16.24
N PRO A 127 -30.15 -7.96 -16.30
CA PRO A 127 -30.16 -7.24 -17.58
C PRO A 127 -29.01 -7.68 -18.49
N GLN A 128 -29.28 -7.82 -19.79
CA GLN A 128 -28.25 -8.22 -20.77
C GLN A 128 -27.09 -7.22 -20.85
N ASN A 129 -27.34 -5.95 -20.57
CA ASN A 129 -26.31 -4.92 -20.56
C ASN A 129 -25.63 -4.75 -19.18
N PHE A 130 -25.93 -5.59 -18.18
CA PHE A 130 -25.33 -5.52 -16.85
C PHE A 130 -23.80 -5.44 -16.95
N ARG A 131 -23.20 -4.50 -16.21
CA ARG A 131 -21.74 -4.36 -16.13
C ARG A 131 -21.28 -4.45 -14.68
N ARG A 132 -20.14 -5.11 -14.45
CA ARG A 132 -19.53 -5.27 -13.10
C ARG A 132 -19.42 -3.98 -12.29
N HIS A 133 -19.28 -2.82 -12.94
CA HIS A 133 -19.12 -1.53 -12.27
C HIS A 133 -20.43 -0.96 -11.69
N TRP A 134 -21.59 -1.55 -12.00
CA TRP A 134 -22.88 -1.18 -11.41
C TRP A 134 -22.91 -1.49 -9.91
N ILE A 135 -22.31 -2.62 -9.52
CA ILE A 135 -22.08 -2.95 -8.12
C ILE A 135 -20.84 -2.18 -7.67
N LYS A 136 -20.97 -1.28 -6.71
CA LYS A 136 -19.82 -0.67 -6.01
C LYS A 136 -19.76 -1.26 -4.60
N PRO A 137 -18.85 -2.20 -4.27
CA PRO A 137 -18.87 -2.99 -3.04
C PRO A 137 -18.71 -2.21 -1.73
N GLY A 138 -18.70 -0.89 -1.78
CA GLY A 138 -18.05 -0.05 -0.79
C GLY A 138 -16.53 -0.12 -0.94
N ALA A 139 -15.83 0.89 -0.44
CA ALA A 139 -14.48 0.60 0.03
C ALA A 139 -14.66 -0.34 1.23
N PRO A 140 -13.87 -1.41 1.38
CA PRO A 140 -13.62 -1.97 2.69
C PRO A 140 -13.58 -0.82 3.71
N GLU A 141 -14.19 -0.98 4.88
CA GLU A 141 -13.52 -0.43 6.05
C GLU A 141 -12.19 -1.16 6.07
N TYR A 142 -11.26 -0.68 5.25
CA TYR A 142 -9.87 -0.84 5.48
C TYR A 142 -9.75 -0.19 6.84
N GLY A 143 -9.77 -1.01 7.89
CA GLY A 143 -9.13 -0.62 9.13
C GLY A 143 -7.82 -0.06 8.63
N THR A 144 -7.69 1.26 8.70
CA THR A 144 -6.46 1.96 8.34
C THR A 144 -5.42 1.17 9.10
N THR A 145 -4.61 0.38 8.40
CA THR A 145 -3.59 -0.38 9.09
C THR A 145 -2.76 0.71 9.74
N PRO A 146 -2.81 0.87 11.07
CA PRO A 146 -2.22 2.04 11.67
C PRO A 146 -0.74 2.00 11.31
N SER A 147 -0.16 3.16 11.03
CA SER A 147 1.30 3.23 10.92
C SER A 147 1.92 2.72 12.22
N LEU A 148 3.17 2.29 12.14
CA LEU A 148 3.93 1.84 13.31
C LEU A 148 4.03 2.99 14.33
N GLY A 149 4.13 4.24 13.88
CA GLY A 149 4.08 5.42 14.75
C GLY A 149 2.74 5.60 15.46
N ALA A 150 1.61 5.10 14.93
CA ALA A 150 0.33 5.14 15.65
C ALA A 150 0.26 4.15 16.82
N ALA A 151 1.22 3.22 16.94
CA ALA A 151 1.25 2.27 18.03
C ALA A 151 1.58 2.94 19.37
N LYS A 152 0.96 2.43 20.44
CA LYS A 152 1.18 2.87 21.82
C LYS A 152 2.38 2.15 22.45
N TRP A 153 3.54 2.27 21.81
CA TRP A 153 4.77 1.68 22.33
C TRP A 153 5.49 2.65 23.28
N PRO A 154 5.96 2.18 24.46
CA PRO A 154 6.65 3.03 25.43
C PRO A 154 7.87 3.75 24.85
N GLU A 155 8.61 3.11 23.96
CA GLU A 155 9.82 3.66 23.34
C GLU A 155 9.53 4.82 22.38
N LEU A 156 8.27 4.98 21.98
CA LEU A 156 7.84 6.09 21.15
C LEU A 156 7.34 7.27 22.00
N GLU A 157 7.19 7.12 23.32
CA GLU A 157 6.72 8.22 24.18
C GLU A 157 7.64 9.45 24.05
N GLY A 158 7.02 10.63 23.96
CA GLY A 158 7.72 11.90 23.74
C GLY A 158 8.06 12.21 22.27
N SER A 159 8.07 11.23 21.36
CA SER A 159 8.26 11.47 19.92
C SER A 159 6.92 11.76 19.22
N GLN A 160 6.90 12.73 18.29
CA GLN A 160 5.73 13.11 17.49
C GLN A 160 6.05 13.16 15.99
N GLY A 161 5.02 13.12 15.14
CA GLY A 161 5.12 13.34 13.69
C GLY A 161 6.12 12.42 12.99
N TYR A 162 6.94 13.01 12.12
CA TYR A 162 7.98 12.34 11.33
C TYR A 162 8.96 11.53 12.18
N ASP A 163 9.48 12.11 13.27
CA ASP A 163 10.47 11.46 14.13
C ASP A 163 9.91 10.21 14.81
N ARG A 164 8.62 10.24 15.18
CA ARG A 164 7.93 9.09 15.76
C ARG A 164 7.82 7.94 14.76
N GLU A 165 7.41 8.24 13.53
CA GLU A 165 7.30 7.25 12.45
C GLU A 165 8.67 6.67 12.10
N ARG A 166 9.69 7.53 11.99
CA ARG A 166 11.06 7.14 11.67
C ARG A 166 11.62 6.20 12.72
N ARG A 167 11.50 6.59 14.00
CA ARG A 167 11.94 5.76 15.14
C ARG A 167 11.22 4.42 15.18
N ALA A 168 9.91 4.40 14.93
CA ALA A 168 9.14 3.16 14.90
C ALA A 168 9.60 2.21 13.78
N LEU A 169 9.91 2.75 12.60
CA LEU A 169 10.44 1.98 11.46
C LEU A 169 11.86 1.46 11.75
N ASP A 170 12.76 2.31 12.23
CA ASP A 170 14.15 1.96 12.52
C ASP A 170 14.24 0.88 13.62
N MET A 171 13.43 1.00 14.69
CA MET A 171 13.33 -0.04 15.73
C MET A 171 12.83 -1.37 15.17
N THR A 172 11.79 -1.33 14.32
CA THR A 172 11.22 -2.53 13.69
C THR A 172 12.24 -3.21 12.79
N ARG A 173 12.96 -2.42 11.97
CA ARG A 173 14.04 -2.89 11.11
C ARG A 173 15.17 -3.53 11.92
N ALA A 174 15.63 -2.87 12.99
CA ALA A 174 16.68 -3.40 13.86
C ALA A 174 16.29 -4.74 14.51
N GLU A 175 15.03 -4.87 14.95
CA GLU A 175 14.53 -6.11 15.55
C GLU A 175 14.47 -7.25 14.51
N PHE A 176 14.09 -6.96 13.25
CA PHE A 176 14.18 -7.94 12.16
C PHE A 176 15.62 -8.39 11.88
N VAL A 177 16.58 -7.47 11.80
CA VAL A 177 18.00 -7.78 11.61
C VAL A 177 18.50 -8.68 12.74
N LYS A 178 18.20 -8.32 13.99
CA LYS A 178 18.57 -9.09 15.19
C LYS A 178 18.08 -10.54 15.11
N TYR A 179 16.81 -10.77 14.79
CA TYR A 179 16.29 -12.14 14.68
C TYR A 179 16.88 -12.87 13.47
N PHE A 180 17.02 -12.23 12.32
CA PHE A 180 17.67 -12.85 11.17
C PHE A 180 19.07 -13.34 11.54
N LEU A 181 19.91 -12.47 12.10
CA LEU A 181 21.29 -12.81 12.48
C LEU A 181 21.36 -13.91 13.53
N PHE A 182 20.42 -13.96 14.46
CA PHE A 182 20.34 -15.05 15.43
C PHE A 182 20.10 -16.40 14.73
N TYR A 183 19.13 -16.48 13.82
CA TYR A 183 18.82 -17.71 13.11
C TYR A 183 19.85 -18.06 12.02
N GLU A 184 20.51 -17.07 11.41
CA GLU A 184 21.67 -17.29 10.54
C GLU A 184 22.83 -17.92 11.32
N ARG A 185 23.16 -17.41 12.52
CA ARG A 185 24.20 -17.99 13.37
C ARG A 185 23.90 -19.44 13.75
N LEU A 186 22.64 -19.74 14.10
CA LEU A 186 22.20 -21.12 14.35
C LEU A 186 22.37 -22.02 13.12
N PHE A 187 22.02 -21.52 11.94
CA PHE A 187 22.24 -22.22 10.68
C PHE A 187 23.72 -22.51 10.42
N LEU A 188 24.57 -21.48 10.48
CA LEU A 188 26.01 -21.62 10.24
C LEU A 188 26.66 -22.58 11.24
N PHE A 189 26.26 -22.50 12.52
CA PHE A 189 26.70 -23.43 13.55
C PHE A 189 26.27 -24.87 13.24
N GLY A 190 25.00 -25.08 12.86
CA GLY A 190 24.50 -26.39 12.47
C GLY A 190 25.22 -26.98 11.26
N GLN A 191 25.47 -26.17 10.23
CA GLN A 191 26.26 -26.56 9.06
C GLN A 191 27.70 -26.91 9.44
N SER A 192 28.31 -26.15 10.35
CA SER A 192 29.65 -26.42 10.88
C SER A 192 29.73 -27.78 11.59
N LEU A 193 28.74 -28.11 12.42
CA LEU A 193 28.65 -29.43 13.07
C LEU A 193 28.46 -30.57 12.05
N LEU A 194 27.61 -30.36 11.05
CA LEU A 194 27.37 -31.36 9.99
C LEU A 194 28.62 -31.63 9.15
N ARG A 195 29.47 -30.63 8.91
CA ARG A 195 30.78 -30.79 8.26
C ARG A 195 31.83 -31.44 9.16
N GLY A 196 31.64 -31.39 10.48
CA GLY A 196 32.60 -31.89 11.45
C GLY A 196 33.74 -30.89 11.75
N ASP A 197 33.48 -29.59 11.64
CA ASP A 197 34.47 -28.57 11.95
C ASP A 197 34.85 -28.63 13.46
N PRO A 198 36.13 -28.40 13.81
CA PRO A 198 36.60 -28.50 15.19
C PRO A 198 35.92 -27.50 16.13
N PRO A 199 35.85 -27.79 17.44
CA PRO A 199 35.32 -26.87 18.44
C PRO A 199 36.10 -25.55 18.46
N GLY A 200 35.37 -24.44 18.63
CA GLY A 200 35.99 -23.16 18.95
C GLY A 200 36.55 -23.13 20.38
N PRO A 201 37.37 -22.12 20.72
CA PRO A 201 38.05 -22.03 22.02
C PRO A 201 37.09 -22.01 23.22
N ASP A 202 35.90 -21.42 23.07
CA ASP A 202 34.89 -21.31 24.14
C ASP A 202 33.79 -22.39 24.08
N SER A 203 34.00 -23.43 23.28
CA SER A 203 32.98 -24.45 22.98
C SER A 203 33.30 -25.79 23.65
N GLU A 204 32.32 -26.37 24.34
CA GLU A 204 32.48 -27.69 24.95
C GLU A 204 32.35 -28.81 23.89
N PRO A 205 33.39 -29.64 23.68
CA PRO A 205 33.39 -30.66 22.63
C PRO A 205 32.29 -31.72 22.80
N ALA A 206 32.02 -32.15 24.03
CA ALA A 206 30.98 -33.14 24.32
C ALA A 206 29.59 -32.63 23.97
N ALA A 207 29.28 -31.37 24.31
CA ALA A 207 28.01 -30.74 23.98
C ALA A 207 27.84 -30.57 22.45
N ARG A 208 28.91 -30.24 21.72
CA ARG A 208 28.89 -30.19 20.25
C ARG A 208 28.57 -31.54 19.63
N GLU A 209 29.25 -32.60 20.05
CA GLU A 209 29.03 -33.95 19.51
C GLU A 209 27.59 -34.42 19.80
N MET A 210 27.03 -34.15 20.98
CA MET A 210 25.63 -34.45 21.27
C MET A 210 24.65 -33.76 20.30
N ILE A 211 24.89 -32.50 19.95
CA ILE A 211 24.05 -31.78 18.98
C ILE A 211 24.26 -32.35 17.58
N ARG A 212 25.51 -32.65 17.21
CA ARG A 212 25.87 -33.23 15.91
C ARG A 212 25.18 -34.58 15.70
N ASP A 213 25.25 -35.48 16.67
CA ASP A 213 24.55 -36.76 16.65
C ASP A 213 23.04 -36.57 16.49
N GLY A 214 22.48 -35.62 17.25
CA GLY A 214 21.08 -35.24 17.10
C GLY A 214 20.72 -34.76 15.70
N LEU A 215 21.56 -33.92 15.09
CA LEU A 215 21.38 -33.44 13.71
C LEU A 215 21.49 -34.57 12.69
N LEU A 216 22.44 -35.50 12.85
CA LEU A 216 22.60 -36.66 11.98
C LEU A 216 21.40 -37.60 12.08
N CYS A 217 20.91 -37.87 13.30
CA CYS A 217 19.66 -38.61 13.51
C CYS A 217 18.46 -37.91 12.87
N PHE A 218 18.37 -36.59 13.00
CA PHE A 218 17.30 -35.78 12.41
C PHE A 218 17.33 -35.87 10.88
N ARG A 219 18.50 -35.68 10.28
CA ARG A 219 18.77 -35.77 8.84
C ARG A 219 18.39 -37.15 8.29
N ALA A 220 18.87 -38.21 8.91
CA ALA A 220 18.55 -39.59 8.52
C ALA A 220 17.05 -39.89 8.64
N GLY A 221 16.39 -39.36 9.68
CA GLY A 221 14.94 -39.48 9.86
C GLY A 221 14.15 -38.85 8.71
N ILE A 222 14.54 -37.64 8.27
CA ILE A 222 13.90 -36.97 7.13
C ILE A 222 14.17 -37.73 5.84
N GLN A 223 15.43 -38.07 5.54
CA GLN A 223 15.80 -38.78 4.31
C GLN A 223 15.07 -40.12 4.20
N LYS A 224 14.90 -40.85 5.31
CA LYS A 224 14.19 -42.14 5.33
C LYS A 224 12.69 -42.00 5.09
N THR A 225 12.05 -40.95 5.63
CA THR A 225 10.58 -40.83 5.65
C THR A 225 10.03 -39.84 4.64
N GLY A 226 10.88 -39.00 4.04
CA GLY A 226 10.47 -37.81 3.31
C GLY A 226 9.72 -36.78 4.17
N SER A 227 9.68 -36.96 5.50
CA SER A 227 8.88 -36.17 6.42
C SER A 227 9.74 -35.47 7.45
N PHE A 228 9.48 -34.16 7.62
CA PHE A 228 10.04 -33.37 8.73
C PHE A 228 9.36 -33.71 10.07
N ARG A 229 8.33 -34.56 10.08
CA ARG A 229 7.76 -35.11 11.30
C ARG A 229 8.57 -36.33 11.74
N LEU A 230 9.48 -36.12 12.68
CA LEU A 230 10.24 -37.21 13.26
C LEU A 230 9.35 -38.25 13.96
N SER A 231 9.76 -39.51 13.97
CA SER A 231 9.13 -40.54 14.81
C SER A 231 9.37 -40.24 16.30
N ARG A 232 8.51 -40.76 17.18
CA ARG A 232 8.62 -40.53 18.63
C ARG A 232 10.00 -40.94 19.17
N ASN A 233 10.52 -42.09 18.72
CA ASN A 233 11.82 -42.60 19.15
C ASN A 233 12.97 -41.65 18.79
N VAL A 234 12.96 -41.07 17.59
CA VAL A 234 13.99 -40.08 17.20
C VAL A 234 13.85 -38.81 18.03
N ARG A 235 12.63 -38.35 18.31
CA ARG A 235 12.40 -37.16 19.14
C ARG A 235 12.88 -37.34 20.58
N ASP A 236 12.72 -38.54 21.14
CA ASP A 236 13.12 -38.82 22.52
C ASP A 236 14.64 -38.97 22.67
N ALA A 237 15.35 -39.26 21.58
CA ALA A 237 16.81 -39.35 21.54
C ALA A 237 17.53 -38.00 21.40
N LEU A 238 16.83 -36.93 21.01
CA LEU A 238 17.47 -35.61 20.86
C LEU A 238 17.76 -34.97 22.23
N PRO A 239 18.91 -34.30 22.41
CA PRO A 239 19.17 -33.46 23.57
C PRO A 239 18.04 -32.44 23.81
N LYS A 240 17.42 -32.53 24.99
CA LYS A 240 16.30 -31.68 25.42
C LYS A 240 16.69 -30.62 26.45
N ASP A 241 17.98 -30.42 26.71
CA ASP A 241 18.51 -29.43 27.66
C ASP A 241 19.03 -28.20 26.88
N PRO A 242 18.55 -26.97 27.15
CA PRO A 242 18.96 -25.80 26.37
C PRO A 242 20.39 -25.41 26.69
N ASP A 243 20.90 -25.77 27.87
CA ASP A 243 22.28 -25.51 28.25
C ASP A 243 23.28 -26.27 27.39
N VAL A 244 22.86 -27.35 26.72
CA VAL A 244 23.70 -28.04 25.72
C VAL A 244 24.01 -27.11 24.55
N TRP A 245 23.03 -26.34 24.06
CA TRP A 245 23.23 -25.38 22.97
C TRP A 245 24.06 -24.16 23.41
N ARG A 246 23.89 -23.74 24.67
CA ARG A 246 24.71 -22.68 25.28
C ARG A 246 26.17 -23.12 25.40
N ARG A 247 26.45 -24.32 25.93
CA ARG A 247 27.81 -24.86 26.09
C ARG A 247 28.47 -25.21 24.76
N ALA A 248 27.70 -25.62 23.75
CA ALA A 248 28.24 -26.00 22.46
C ALA A 248 28.53 -24.80 21.53
N GLY A 249 27.79 -23.69 21.64
CA GLY A 249 27.93 -22.58 20.69
C GLY A 249 27.53 -21.20 21.21
N GLY A 250 27.32 -21.05 22.53
CA GLY A 250 26.92 -19.77 23.14
C GLY A 250 25.49 -19.35 22.83
N PHE A 251 24.62 -20.28 22.41
CA PHE A 251 23.23 -19.96 22.09
C PHE A 251 22.34 -20.00 23.32
N ASP A 252 21.84 -18.84 23.73
CA ASP A 252 20.76 -18.77 24.72
C ASP A 252 19.41 -19.01 24.04
N LEU A 253 18.81 -20.16 24.31
CA LEU A 253 17.53 -20.59 23.75
C LEU A 253 16.36 -20.43 24.73
N SER A 254 16.59 -19.86 25.92
CA SER A 254 15.58 -19.72 26.98
C SER A 254 14.28 -19.06 26.48
N ASP A 255 14.39 -17.91 25.80
CA ASP A 255 13.24 -17.20 25.21
C ASP A 255 12.58 -17.96 24.05
N VAL A 256 13.35 -18.79 23.35
CA VAL A 256 12.89 -19.58 22.20
C VAL A 256 12.22 -20.88 22.67
N TRP A 257 12.40 -21.32 23.91
CA TRP A 257 12.02 -22.66 24.40
C TRP A 257 10.70 -22.77 25.17
N GLY A 258 9.94 -21.67 25.33
CA GLY A 258 8.68 -21.65 26.10
C GLY A 258 7.49 -22.51 25.60
N GLY A 259 7.69 -23.66 24.94
CA GLY A 259 6.62 -24.61 24.60
C GLY A 259 7.12 -25.97 24.08
N ARG A 260 6.35 -27.05 24.34
CA ARG A 260 6.68 -28.47 24.01
C ARG A 260 7.10 -28.74 22.55
N PHE A 261 6.72 -27.89 21.61
CA PHE A 261 7.04 -28.04 20.18
C PHE A 261 8.26 -27.21 19.73
N LYS A 262 8.85 -26.39 20.61
CA LYS A 262 9.95 -25.47 20.27
C LYS A 262 11.36 -26.09 20.34
N ILE A 263 11.51 -27.26 20.99
CA ILE A 263 12.79 -28.02 21.08
C ILE A 263 13.34 -28.39 19.68
N PHE A 264 12.48 -28.58 18.69
CA PHE A 264 12.92 -28.95 17.33
C PHE A 264 13.33 -27.75 16.47
N SER A 265 13.01 -26.52 16.89
CA SER A 265 13.28 -25.33 16.07
C SER A 265 14.78 -25.11 15.81
N PRO A 266 15.69 -25.25 16.79
CA PRO A 266 17.13 -25.11 16.56
C PRO A 266 17.67 -26.17 15.58
N TYR A 267 17.21 -27.42 15.70
CA TYR A 267 17.59 -28.50 14.78
C TYR A 267 17.12 -28.21 13.35
N LEU A 268 15.90 -27.68 13.18
CA LEU A 268 15.40 -27.29 11.85
C LEU A 268 16.18 -26.11 11.27
N SER A 269 16.50 -25.11 12.10
CA SER A 269 17.31 -23.95 11.72
C SER A 269 18.73 -24.34 11.27
N ALA A 270 19.27 -25.46 11.75
CA ALA A 270 20.56 -25.97 11.29
C ALA A 270 20.58 -26.37 9.81
N PHE A 271 19.44 -26.72 9.22
CA PHE A 271 19.35 -27.15 7.81
C PHE A 271 18.93 -26.04 6.84
N GLY A 272 18.43 -24.91 7.33
CA GLY A 272 17.98 -23.81 6.49
C GLY A 272 17.14 -22.77 7.23
N PRO A 273 16.41 -21.91 6.50
CA PRO A 273 15.64 -20.84 7.12
C PRO A 273 14.51 -21.37 8.00
N SER A 274 14.34 -20.74 9.16
CA SER A 274 13.17 -20.88 10.02
C SER A 274 12.15 -19.77 9.74
N PRO A 275 10.88 -19.88 10.19
CA PRO A 275 9.91 -18.80 10.05
C PRO A 275 10.41 -17.42 10.54
N PRO A 276 11.01 -17.28 11.74
CA PRO A 276 11.53 -15.99 12.19
C PRO A 276 12.73 -15.50 11.37
N GLY A 277 13.62 -16.38 10.92
CA GLY A 277 14.71 -15.97 10.03
C GLY A 277 14.18 -15.47 8.68
N MET A 278 13.23 -16.18 8.08
CA MET A 278 12.61 -15.81 6.81
C MET A 278 11.81 -14.51 6.90
N ILE A 279 10.96 -14.35 7.93
CA ILE A 279 10.22 -13.10 8.14
C ILE A 279 11.16 -11.96 8.50
N GLY A 280 12.29 -12.21 9.16
CA GLY A 280 13.34 -11.21 9.39
C GLY A 280 13.89 -10.62 8.08
N ALA A 281 14.33 -11.48 7.16
CA ALA A 281 14.83 -11.04 5.85
C ALA A 281 13.76 -10.30 5.03
N LEU A 282 12.54 -10.84 4.97
CA LEU A 282 11.41 -10.18 4.31
C LEU A 282 11.07 -8.82 4.94
N GLY A 283 11.10 -8.75 6.27
CA GLY A 283 10.82 -7.56 7.04
C GLY A 283 11.79 -6.42 6.74
N VAL A 284 13.09 -6.71 6.62
CA VAL A 284 14.09 -5.71 6.22
C VAL A 284 13.89 -5.27 4.78
N LEU A 285 13.58 -6.19 3.86
CA LEU A 285 13.22 -5.82 2.48
C LEU A 285 12.05 -4.83 2.47
N LEU A 286 10.99 -5.09 3.24
CA LEU A 286 9.85 -4.19 3.36
C LEU A 286 10.20 -2.83 4.00
N CYS A 287 11.06 -2.82 5.01
CA CYS A 287 11.49 -1.57 5.66
C CYS A 287 12.33 -0.69 4.71
N ASP A 288 13.19 -1.31 3.90
CA ASP A 288 14.15 -0.59 3.05
C ASP A 288 13.51 -0.15 1.72
N THR A 289 12.55 -0.91 1.20
CA THR A 289 11.90 -0.63 -0.09
C THR A 289 10.51 -0.03 0.04
N GLY A 290 9.86 -0.22 1.18
CA GLY A 290 8.46 0.14 1.35
C GLY A 290 7.48 -0.70 0.52
N TRP A 291 7.90 -1.79 -0.14
CA TRP A 291 7.07 -2.60 -1.04
C TRP A 291 5.73 -3.04 -0.44
N ASN A 292 4.77 -3.35 -1.31
CA ASN A 292 3.56 -4.05 -0.88
C ASN A 292 3.93 -5.48 -0.45
N LEU A 293 3.23 -6.00 0.55
CA LEU A 293 3.50 -7.33 1.09
C LEU A 293 3.38 -8.43 0.03
N GLN A 294 2.41 -8.33 -0.88
CA GLN A 294 2.20 -9.36 -1.90
C GLN A 294 3.41 -9.48 -2.85
N PRO A 295 3.87 -8.41 -3.51
CA PRO A 295 5.08 -8.49 -4.33
C PRO A 295 6.34 -8.91 -3.60
N ALA A 296 6.48 -8.48 -2.36
CA ALA A 296 7.59 -8.92 -1.53
C ALA A 296 7.54 -10.43 -1.27
N ARG A 297 6.35 -11.04 -1.12
CA ARG A 297 6.16 -12.49 -0.93
C ARG A 297 6.26 -13.31 -2.22
N ASP A 298 5.99 -12.71 -3.36
CA ASP A 298 5.91 -13.41 -4.65
C ASP A 298 7.23 -13.40 -5.42
N LEU A 299 8.35 -13.09 -4.75
CA LEU A 299 9.68 -13.19 -5.32
C LEU A 299 9.97 -14.61 -5.84
N PRO A 300 10.46 -14.74 -7.09
CA PRO A 300 10.81 -16.04 -7.66
C PRO A 300 12.08 -16.59 -7.03
N ARG A 301 12.35 -17.89 -7.21
CA ARG A 301 13.52 -18.59 -6.65
C ARG A 301 14.83 -17.80 -6.84
N ASN A 302 14.99 -17.22 -8.02
CA ASN A 302 16.11 -16.34 -8.37
C ASN A 302 15.56 -14.93 -8.64
N PRO A 303 15.44 -14.08 -7.61
CA PRO A 303 14.87 -12.74 -7.75
C PRO A 303 15.86 -11.72 -8.33
N TYR A 304 17.12 -12.11 -8.50
CA TYR A 304 18.20 -11.24 -8.95
C TYR A 304 18.17 -11.07 -10.47
N VAL A 305 18.08 -9.81 -10.93
CA VAL A 305 18.12 -9.46 -12.35
C VAL A 305 19.57 -9.31 -12.80
N PHE A 306 20.36 -8.48 -12.11
CA PHE A 306 21.81 -8.39 -12.25
C PHE A 306 22.43 -7.72 -11.01
N ARG A 307 23.76 -7.74 -10.94
CA ARG A 307 24.54 -7.18 -9.83
C ARG A 307 25.60 -6.22 -10.34
N SER A 308 25.95 -5.26 -9.51
CA SER A 308 27.09 -4.36 -9.69
C SER A 308 27.88 -4.29 -8.39
N ALA A 309 29.06 -3.67 -8.43
CA ALA A 309 29.86 -3.41 -7.23
C ALA A 309 29.07 -2.65 -6.14
N LYS A 310 28.13 -1.76 -6.52
CA LYS A 310 27.41 -0.91 -5.58
C LYS A 310 25.99 -1.41 -5.26
N ASN A 311 25.33 -2.07 -6.22
CA ASN A 311 23.90 -2.34 -6.16
C ASN A 311 23.54 -3.77 -6.60
N ILE A 312 22.45 -4.29 -6.04
CA ILE A 312 21.76 -5.50 -6.50
C ILE A 312 20.38 -5.12 -7.02
N TYR A 313 20.06 -5.58 -8.23
CA TYR A 313 18.77 -5.34 -8.86
C TYR A 313 17.90 -6.58 -8.68
N ILE A 314 16.77 -6.43 -8.00
CA ILE A 314 15.81 -7.52 -7.75
C ILE A 314 14.44 -7.21 -8.34
N ALA A 315 13.71 -8.24 -8.75
CA ALA A 315 12.35 -8.07 -9.24
C ALA A 315 11.49 -9.34 -9.15
N GLU A 316 10.18 -9.18 -9.34
CA GLU A 316 9.23 -10.28 -9.55
C GLU A 316 9.44 -10.97 -10.89
N GLN A 317 8.89 -12.19 -11.03
CA GLN A 317 9.07 -13.02 -12.22
C GLN A 317 8.61 -12.32 -13.51
N SER A 318 7.46 -11.65 -13.50
CA SER A 318 6.90 -10.92 -14.64
C SER A 318 7.84 -9.80 -15.13
N PHE A 319 8.48 -9.09 -14.20
CA PHE A 319 9.47 -8.07 -14.54
C PHE A 319 10.73 -8.70 -15.13
N ILE A 320 11.23 -9.78 -14.51
CA ILE A 320 12.41 -10.52 -14.98
C ILE A 320 12.20 -11.04 -16.41
N ASP A 321 11.05 -11.61 -16.69
CA ASP A 321 10.72 -12.14 -18.01
C ASP A 321 10.67 -11.02 -19.06
N GLY A 322 10.06 -9.88 -18.73
CA GLY A 322 10.06 -8.70 -19.60
C GLY A 322 11.45 -8.13 -19.84
N PHE A 323 12.28 -8.04 -18.79
CA PHE A 323 13.68 -7.62 -18.90
C PHE A 323 14.48 -8.54 -19.84
N LYS A 324 14.38 -9.87 -19.64
CA LYS A 324 15.07 -10.86 -20.48
C LYS A 324 14.62 -10.79 -21.94
N ASN A 325 13.33 -10.63 -22.19
CA ASN A 325 12.79 -10.52 -23.55
C ASN A 325 13.30 -9.25 -24.26
N ARG A 326 13.42 -8.11 -23.56
CA ARG A 326 13.94 -6.87 -24.15
C ARG A 326 15.44 -6.93 -24.40
N ALA A 327 16.18 -7.54 -23.50
CA ALA A 327 17.63 -7.59 -23.61
C ALA A 327 18.12 -8.70 -24.57
N GLY A 328 17.28 -9.69 -24.89
CA GLY A 328 17.55 -10.70 -25.92
C GLY A 328 18.87 -11.45 -25.71
N HIS A 329 19.69 -11.56 -26.76
CA HIS A 329 21.00 -12.22 -26.70
C HIS A 329 22.05 -11.45 -25.88
N HIS A 330 21.82 -10.15 -25.61
CA HIS A 330 22.73 -9.33 -24.81
C HIS A 330 22.66 -9.61 -23.31
N VAL A 331 21.77 -10.49 -22.83
CA VAL A 331 21.66 -10.83 -21.40
C VAL A 331 21.93 -12.31 -21.11
N LEU A 332 21.67 -13.22 -22.06
CA LEU A 332 22.01 -14.65 -21.91
C LEU A 332 23.52 -14.90 -21.75
N GLY A 333 24.38 -14.00 -22.22
CA GLY A 333 25.84 -14.08 -22.04
C GLY A 333 26.36 -13.55 -20.70
N TYR A 334 25.53 -12.86 -19.89
CA TYR A 334 26.00 -12.05 -18.74
C TYR A 334 25.39 -12.44 -17.39
N LEU A 335 24.36 -13.29 -17.38
CA LEU A 335 23.70 -13.77 -16.16
C LEU A 335 24.40 -15.00 -15.56
N GLY A 336 25.70 -14.90 -15.31
CA GLY A 336 26.27 -15.73 -14.25
C GLY A 336 25.64 -15.27 -12.93
N GLU A 337 24.93 -16.14 -12.21
CA GLU A 337 24.12 -15.81 -11.01
C GLU A 337 24.88 -15.07 -9.89
N ARG A 338 26.21 -14.90 -10.00
CA ARG A 338 27.10 -14.32 -8.97
C ARG A 338 28.13 -13.30 -9.46
N SER A 339 28.24 -13.01 -10.76
CA SER A 339 29.25 -12.08 -11.27
C SER A 339 28.73 -10.64 -11.29
N ASP A 340 29.49 -9.72 -10.70
CA ASP A 340 29.21 -8.29 -10.78
C ASP A 340 29.49 -7.77 -12.19
N LEU A 341 28.55 -6.99 -12.73
CA LEU A 341 28.73 -6.29 -13.99
C LEU A 341 29.50 -4.98 -13.77
N ASP A 342 30.36 -4.65 -14.73
CA ASP A 342 31.17 -3.43 -14.76
C ASP A 342 31.20 -2.78 -16.15
N GLY A 343 31.68 -1.54 -16.19
CA GLY A 343 31.87 -0.74 -17.40
C GLY A 343 30.64 -0.72 -18.33
N HIS A 344 30.90 -0.93 -19.62
CA HIS A 344 29.85 -0.89 -20.65
C HIS A 344 28.72 -1.92 -20.43
N LYS A 345 29.03 -3.08 -19.81
CA LYS A 345 28.02 -4.11 -19.55
C LYS A 345 27.01 -3.64 -18.51
N LEU A 346 27.49 -2.94 -17.48
CA LEU A 346 26.63 -2.35 -16.46
C LEU A 346 25.76 -1.23 -17.06
N GLU A 347 26.33 -0.41 -17.95
CA GLU A 347 25.58 0.63 -18.66
C GLU A 347 24.43 0.04 -19.48
N THR A 348 24.71 -0.94 -20.34
CA THR A 348 23.69 -1.61 -21.16
C THR A 348 22.61 -2.29 -20.30
N ALA A 349 23.00 -2.98 -19.22
CA ALA A 349 22.05 -3.61 -18.31
C ALA A 349 21.15 -2.57 -17.60
N THR A 350 21.72 -1.41 -17.24
CA THR A 350 21.01 -0.31 -16.59
C THR A 350 20.05 0.38 -17.56
N GLU A 351 20.43 0.55 -18.83
CA GLU A 351 19.55 1.06 -19.88
C GLU A 351 18.33 0.14 -20.07
N HIS A 352 18.55 -1.17 -20.24
CA HIS A 352 17.47 -2.14 -20.35
C HIS A 352 16.59 -2.19 -19.10
N TRP A 353 17.19 -2.02 -17.91
CA TRP A 353 16.45 -1.93 -16.66
C TRP A 353 15.50 -0.73 -16.67
N ASN A 354 16.01 0.46 -17.02
CA ASN A 354 15.21 1.69 -17.07
C ASN A 354 14.07 1.58 -18.08
N CYS A 355 14.33 1.06 -19.29
CA CYS A 355 13.29 0.81 -20.29
C CYS A 355 12.24 -0.20 -19.79
N GLN A 356 12.66 -1.24 -19.05
CA GLN A 356 11.73 -2.21 -18.49
C GLN A 356 10.92 -1.61 -17.33
N VAL A 357 11.51 -0.74 -16.50
CA VAL A 357 10.78 0.01 -15.47
C VAL A 357 9.67 0.85 -16.12
N GLU A 358 9.99 1.62 -17.15
CA GLU A 358 9.01 2.46 -17.87
C GLU A 358 7.87 1.64 -18.48
N ALA A 359 8.15 0.45 -18.99
CA ALA A 359 7.14 -0.38 -19.63
C ALA A 359 6.33 -1.26 -18.67
N TYR A 360 6.98 -1.82 -17.64
CA TYR A 360 6.34 -2.64 -16.60
C TYR A 360 5.47 -1.78 -15.69
N ASP A 361 5.96 -0.58 -15.41
CA ASP A 361 5.39 0.32 -14.44
C ASP A 361 5.31 1.75 -15.00
N PRO A 362 4.46 1.98 -16.01
CA PRO A 362 4.31 3.30 -16.65
C PRO A 362 3.76 4.36 -15.70
N ASN A 363 3.17 3.94 -14.58
CA ASN A 363 2.67 4.81 -13.52
C ASN A 363 3.68 5.02 -12.39
N GLN A 364 4.90 4.48 -12.53
CA GLN A 364 6.00 4.54 -11.59
C GLN A 364 5.65 4.10 -10.16
N GLN A 365 4.74 3.14 -9.99
CA GLN A 365 4.36 2.49 -8.74
C GLN A 365 5.55 1.99 -7.88
N GLY A 366 6.74 1.72 -8.42
CA GLY A 366 7.92 1.37 -7.61
C GLY A 366 7.72 0.09 -6.78
N ASN A 367 6.96 -0.87 -7.29
CA ASN A 367 6.55 -2.07 -6.57
C ASN A 367 6.83 -3.31 -7.44
N GLY A 368 7.42 -4.35 -6.84
CA GLY A 368 7.83 -5.56 -7.56
C GLY A 368 9.16 -5.46 -8.30
N TYR A 369 9.88 -4.34 -8.18
CA TYR A 369 11.28 -4.17 -8.62
C TYR A 369 12.01 -3.18 -7.70
N ALA A 370 13.30 -3.40 -7.47
CA ALA A 370 14.12 -2.55 -6.60
C ALA A 370 15.60 -2.62 -6.97
N CYS A 371 16.28 -1.49 -6.80
CA CYS A 371 17.72 -1.37 -6.78
C CYS A 371 18.16 -1.23 -5.32
N LEU A 372 18.83 -2.25 -4.78
CA LEU A 372 19.25 -2.32 -3.39
C LEU A 372 20.74 -1.99 -3.28
N ASN A 373 21.08 -1.04 -2.41
CA ASN A 373 22.48 -0.70 -2.12
C ASN A 373 23.17 -1.86 -1.40
N ARG A 374 24.40 -2.17 -1.81
CA ARG A 374 25.29 -3.14 -1.14
C ARG A 374 26.18 -2.48 -0.11
N ILE A 375 26.52 -1.21 -0.33
CA ILE A 375 27.34 -0.42 0.56
C ILE A 375 26.41 0.12 1.67
N PRO A 376 26.65 -0.25 2.94
CA PRO A 376 25.86 0.29 4.03
C PRO A 376 26.17 1.77 4.25
N VAL A 377 25.22 2.50 4.81
CA VAL A 377 25.39 3.92 5.14
C VAL A 377 26.38 4.08 6.30
N ASP A 378 26.28 3.19 7.29
CA ASP A 378 27.19 3.09 8.43
C ASP A 378 27.95 1.75 8.40
N GLU A 379 29.19 1.73 8.91
CA GLU A 379 30.05 0.51 8.89
C GLU A 379 29.43 -0.71 9.59
N ASN A 380 28.51 -0.48 10.53
CA ASN A 380 27.84 -1.53 11.30
C ASN A 380 26.46 -1.91 10.77
N ASP A 381 25.98 -1.23 9.73
CA ASP A 381 24.64 -1.46 9.20
C ASP A 381 24.63 -2.62 8.18
N ILE A 382 23.61 -3.46 8.27
CA ILE A 382 23.39 -4.54 7.30
C ILE A 382 22.35 -4.09 6.29
N THR A 383 22.70 -4.15 5.00
CA THR A 383 21.81 -3.79 3.91
C THR A 383 20.80 -4.91 3.60
N ALA A 384 19.63 -4.56 3.07
CA ALA A 384 18.69 -5.57 2.54
C ALA A 384 19.36 -6.47 1.49
N ALA A 385 20.26 -5.93 0.66
CA ALA A 385 21.02 -6.70 -0.33
C ALA A 385 21.83 -7.84 0.33
N ASP A 386 22.57 -7.54 1.39
CA ASP A 386 23.38 -8.53 2.12
C ASP A 386 22.50 -9.59 2.81
N LEU A 387 21.38 -9.17 3.42
CA LEU A 387 20.43 -10.11 4.03
C LEU A 387 19.79 -11.06 3.02
N LEU A 388 19.41 -10.58 1.84
CA LEU A 388 18.83 -11.44 0.80
C LEU A 388 19.85 -12.46 0.28
N ASP A 389 21.12 -12.08 0.15
CA ASP A 389 22.20 -13.01 -0.25
C ASP A 389 22.47 -14.08 0.82
N ARG A 390 22.52 -13.67 2.09
CA ARG A 390 22.65 -14.57 3.24
C ARG A 390 21.47 -15.53 3.34
N TYR A 391 20.26 -15.00 3.24
CA TYR A 391 19.03 -15.79 3.23
C TYR A 391 18.99 -16.77 2.06
N GLY A 392 19.36 -16.31 0.85
CA GLY A 392 19.44 -17.14 -0.35
C GLY A 392 20.35 -18.35 -0.15
N ARG A 393 21.51 -18.17 0.48
CA ARG A 393 22.42 -19.27 0.85
C ARG A 393 21.78 -20.29 1.80
N MET A 394 21.05 -19.82 2.82
CA MET A 394 20.33 -20.70 3.73
C MET A 394 19.23 -21.49 2.98
N ALA A 395 18.46 -20.82 2.13
CA ALA A 395 17.42 -21.44 1.32
C ALA A 395 18.01 -22.47 0.34
N ASP A 396 19.11 -22.16 -0.33
CA ASP A 396 19.78 -23.08 -1.25
C ASP A 396 20.35 -24.30 -0.54
N ALA A 397 20.88 -24.15 0.68
CA ALA A 397 21.29 -25.29 1.50
C ALA A 397 20.10 -26.21 1.81
N LEU A 398 18.94 -25.64 2.16
CA LEU A 398 17.72 -26.43 2.40
C LEU A 398 17.25 -27.16 1.14
N ARG A 399 17.30 -26.51 -0.03
CA ARG A 399 16.97 -27.11 -1.32
C ARG A 399 17.97 -28.21 -1.70
N ALA A 400 19.26 -27.97 -1.52
CA ALA A 400 20.30 -28.95 -1.83
C ALA A 400 20.15 -30.21 -0.97
N GLU A 401 19.83 -30.03 0.31
CA GLU A 401 19.72 -31.11 1.27
C GLU A 401 18.44 -31.95 1.10
N PHE A 402 17.30 -31.30 0.85
CA PHE A 402 15.98 -31.98 0.88
C PHE A 402 15.14 -31.80 -0.39
N GLY A 403 15.64 -31.11 -1.42
CA GLY A 403 14.89 -30.77 -2.63
C GLY A 403 14.39 -31.98 -3.42
N SER A 404 15.19 -33.05 -3.50
CA SER A 404 14.83 -34.30 -4.19
C SER A 404 13.64 -35.02 -3.59
N HIS A 405 13.36 -34.81 -2.30
CA HIS A 405 12.24 -35.43 -1.58
C HIS A 405 10.96 -34.60 -1.71
N SER A 406 11.04 -33.40 -2.33
CA SER A 406 10.00 -32.40 -2.21
C SER A 406 10.09 -31.24 -3.19
N GLU A 407 10.32 -31.50 -4.48
CA GLU A 407 10.20 -30.47 -5.52
C GLU A 407 8.83 -29.75 -5.46
N ARG A 408 7.77 -30.51 -5.15
CA ARG A 408 6.41 -29.99 -4.93
C ARG A 408 6.27 -29.07 -3.70
N LEU A 409 7.14 -29.15 -2.69
CA LEU A 409 7.04 -28.33 -1.46
C LEU A 409 7.83 -27.03 -1.53
N PHE A 410 8.90 -26.95 -2.33
CA PHE A 410 9.73 -25.74 -2.43
C PHE A 410 9.31 -24.83 -3.59
N GLY A 411 8.76 -25.40 -4.66
CA GLY A 411 8.28 -24.65 -5.83
C GLY A 411 9.33 -23.71 -6.43
N ASN A 412 8.87 -22.67 -7.13
CA ASN A 412 9.72 -21.61 -7.68
C ASN A 412 9.76 -20.35 -6.79
N SER A 413 9.60 -20.49 -5.48
CA SER A 413 9.55 -19.35 -4.54
C SER A 413 10.91 -19.07 -3.92
N PHE A 414 11.25 -17.79 -3.75
CA PHE A 414 12.41 -17.37 -2.97
C PHE A 414 12.24 -17.73 -1.49
N TRP A 415 11.05 -17.46 -0.95
CA TRP A 415 10.75 -17.60 0.47
C TRP A 415 10.37 -19.04 0.82
N ILE A 416 11.37 -19.84 1.18
CA ILE A 416 11.18 -21.18 1.74
C ILE A 416 11.70 -21.25 3.16
N PHE A 417 11.02 -22.01 4.01
CA PHE A 417 11.42 -22.20 5.39
C PHE A 417 11.01 -23.59 5.87
N SER A 418 11.67 -24.06 6.93
CA SER A 418 11.33 -25.31 7.61
C SER A 418 10.65 -25.04 8.94
N ASN A 419 9.60 -25.80 9.25
CA ASN A 419 8.99 -25.84 10.56
C ASN A 419 8.63 -27.27 10.95
N ILE A 420 8.04 -27.45 12.13
CA ILE A 420 7.66 -28.79 12.63
C ILE A 420 6.68 -29.55 11.72
N ARG A 421 5.99 -28.85 10.81
CA ARG A 421 5.06 -29.44 9.86
C ARG A 421 5.72 -29.79 8.52
N GLY A 422 6.95 -29.36 8.26
CA GLY A 422 7.57 -29.50 6.93
C GLY A 422 8.34 -28.26 6.48
N ALA A 423 9.10 -28.47 5.40
CA ALA A 423 9.43 -27.40 4.47
C ALA A 423 8.16 -26.78 3.86
N ARG A 424 8.15 -25.46 3.72
CA ARG A 424 7.03 -24.68 3.19
C ARG A 424 7.53 -23.49 2.38
N THR A 425 6.75 -23.08 1.39
CA THR A 425 6.85 -21.77 0.75
C THR A 425 6.08 -20.71 1.52
N TYR A 426 6.45 -19.45 1.33
CA TYR A 426 5.74 -18.28 1.81
C TYR A 426 5.49 -17.29 0.66
N ASN A 427 4.43 -17.55 -0.12
CA ASN A 427 3.95 -16.69 -1.22
C ASN A 427 2.54 -16.16 -0.93
N SER A 428 1.97 -15.32 -1.79
CA SER A 428 0.64 -14.72 -1.62
C SER A 428 -0.50 -15.73 -1.45
N GLU A 429 -0.39 -16.93 -2.03
CA GLU A 429 -1.37 -18.01 -1.93
C GLU A 429 -1.35 -18.73 -0.57
N THR A 430 -0.24 -18.63 0.17
CA THR A 430 -0.10 -19.26 1.49
C THR A 430 -0.71 -18.41 2.61
N ARG A 431 -1.23 -19.08 3.65
CA ARG A 431 -1.73 -18.40 4.84
C ARG A 431 -0.64 -17.54 5.48
N ARG A 432 -0.98 -16.29 5.79
CA ARG A 432 -0.09 -15.34 6.47
C ARG A 432 0.34 -15.89 7.83
N LEU A 433 1.63 -15.78 8.11
CA LEU A 433 2.18 -16.07 9.42
C LEU A 433 1.99 -14.84 10.31
N ALA A 434 1.42 -15.04 11.50
CA ALA A 434 1.21 -13.96 12.45
C ALA A 434 2.50 -13.75 13.25
N CYS A 435 3.04 -12.52 13.25
CA CYS A 435 4.35 -12.23 13.85
C CYS A 435 4.36 -12.45 15.38
N ASN A 436 3.24 -12.21 16.05
CA ASN A 436 3.05 -12.54 17.48
C ASN A 436 3.07 -14.05 17.79
N GLN A 437 2.98 -14.93 16.80
CA GLN A 437 3.14 -16.38 16.96
C GLN A 437 4.58 -16.85 16.68
N ILE A 438 5.39 -15.98 16.06
CA ILE A 438 6.73 -16.29 15.58
C ILE A 438 7.79 -15.73 16.53
N TYR A 439 7.61 -14.49 16.96
CA TYR A 439 8.54 -13.76 17.81
C TYR A 439 8.09 -13.81 19.28
N PRO A 440 9.02 -13.71 20.24
CA PRO A 440 8.69 -13.67 21.66
C PRO A 440 7.92 -12.39 22.00
N GLU A 441 7.09 -12.43 23.03
CA GLU A 441 6.23 -11.30 23.46
C GLU A 441 7.02 -10.03 23.81
N SER A 442 8.29 -10.18 24.21
CA SER A 442 9.22 -9.08 24.48
C SER A 442 9.60 -8.30 23.21
N SER A 443 9.52 -8.93 22.04
CA SER A 443 9.86 -8.34 20.74
C SER A 443 8.84 -7.28 20.32
N VAL A 444 9.32 -6.17 19.76
CA VAL A 444 8.48 -5.15 19.09
C VAL A 444 7.60 -5.80 18.00
N LEU A 445 8.10 -6.84 17.34
CA LEU A 445 7.42 -7.57 16.27
C LEU A 445 6.26 -8.47 16.75
N ALA A 446 6.12 -8.68 18.07
CA ALA A 446 5.02 -9.44 18.66
C ALA A 446 3.96 -8.54 19.32
N ARG A 447 4.23 -7.23 19.44
CA ARG A 447 3.38 -6.29 20.18
C ARG A 447 2.10 -5.94 19.43
N PRO A 448 1.03 -5.55 20.14
CA PRO A 448 -0.15 -4.96 19.53
C PRO A 448 0.21 -3.74 18.67
N GLY A 449 -0.47 -3.60 17.53
CA GLY A 449 -0.24 -2.52 16.56
C GLY A 449 0.80 -2.86 15.48
N PHE A 450 1.61 -3.89 15.66
CA PHE A 450 2.53 -4.35 14.63
C PHE A 450 1.86 -5.27 13.59
N THR A 451 2.00 -4.93 12.32
CA THR A 451 1.74 -5.82 11.17
C THR A 451 2.75 -5.52 10.05
N LEU A 452 2.94 -6.45 9.11
CA LEU A 452 3.83 -6.21 7.97
C LEU A 452 3.29 -5.08 7.06
N GLU A 453 1.97 -4.91 7.02
CA GLU A 453 1.31 -3.82 6.28
C GLU A 453 1.48 -2.45 6.94
N ALA A 454 1.68 -2.41 8.27
CA ALA A 454 1.98 -1.17 8.99
C ALA A 454 3.34 -0.59 8.57
N ILE A 455 4.29 -1.42 8.12
CA ILE A 455 5.60 -0.96 7.61
C ILE A 455 5.40 -0.03 6.42
N ARG A 456 4.62 -0.45 5.41
CA ARG A 456 4.33 0.40 4.24
C ARG A 456 3.55 1.66 4.63
N SER A 457 2.65 1.53 5.60
CA SER A 457 1.86 2.65 6.12
C SER A 457 2.70 3.69 6.85
N THR A 458 3.85 3.28 7.37
CA THR A 458 4.88 4.13 8.00
C THR A 458 5.85 4.70 6.98
N PHE A 459 6.29 3.86 6.05
CA PHE A 459 7.29 4.22 5.03
C PHE A 459 6.78 5.31 4.08
N THR A 460 5.51 5.23 3.67
CA THR A 460 4.93 6.14 2.67
C THR A 460 4.93 7.61 3.13
N PRO A 461 4.47 7.94 4.35
CA PRO A 461 4.62 9.30 4.91
C PRO A 461 6.06 9.75 5.08
N LEU A 462 6.97 8.88 5.55
CA LEU A 462 8.39 9.23 5.71
C LEU A 462 9.00 9.64 4.37
N LYS A 463 8.78 8.84 3.33
CA LYS A 463 9.30 9.15 2.00
C LYS A 463 8.70 10.43 1.42
N ARG A 464 7.44 10.75 1.76
CA ARG A 464 6.83 12.03 1.38
C ARG A 464 7.57 13.21 1.98
N ASN A 465 7.90 13.14 3.26
CA ASN A 465 8.62 14.21 3.94
C ASN A 465 10.06 14.32 3.42
N ASP A 466 10.72 13.20 3.11
CA ASP A 466 12.06 13.21 2.50
C ASP A 466 12.09 13.83 1.10
N THR A 467 11.06 13.56 0.28
CA THR A 467 11.02 14.01 -1.12
C THR A 467 10.36 15.37 -1.30
N GLY A 468 9.58 15.85 -0.30
CA GLY A 468 8.78 17.06 -0.39
C GLY A 468 7.69 17.04 -1.49
N SER A 469 7.51 15.92 -2.20
CA SER A 469 6.70 15.85 -3.42
C SER A 469 5.68 14.72 -3.34
N PHE A 470 4.39 15.09 -3.49
CA PHE A 470 3.31 14.13 -3.58
C PHE A 470 3.43 13.23 -4.82
N ALA A 471 3.96 13.75 -5.93
CA ALA A 471 4.19 12.98 -7.15
C ALA A 471 5.30 11.93 -6.95
N ALA A 472 6.41 12.31 -6.30
CA ALA A 472 7.50 11.38 -5.96
C ALA A 472 7.07 10.32 -4.93
N THR A 473 6.24 10.72 -3.97
CA THR A 473 5.61 9.80 -3.01
C THR A 473 4.66 8.84 -3.73
N LYS A 474 3.88 9.34 -4.68
CA LYS A 474 2.93 8.54 -5.46
C LYS A 474 3.64 7.47 -6.28
N ALA A 475 4.77 7.84 -6.87
CA ALA A 475 5.65 6.90 -7.54
C ALA A 475 6.15 5.85 -6.54
N THR A 476 6.83 6.27 -5.47
CA THR A 476 7.41 5.31 -4.50
C THR A 476 6.37 4.40 -3.82
N ALA A 477 5.14 4.90 -3.64
CA ALA A 477 4.07 4.21 -2.94
C ALA A 477 3.13 3.41 -3.84
N GLY A 478 3.47 3.05 -5.08
CA GLY A 478 2.74 1.95 -5.73
C GLY A 478 1.35 2.23 -6.24
N HIS A 479 0.91 3.49 -6.27
CA HIS A 479 -0.51 3.78 -6.47
C HIS A 479 -0.74 4.68 -7.68
N ALA A 480 -1.35 4.11 -8.72
CA ALA A 480 -1.76 4.84 -9.93
C ALA A 480 -2.73 6.01 -9.62
N SER A 481 -3.48 5.94 -8.50
CA SER A 481 -4.46 6.96 -8.11
C SER A 481 -4.19 7.54 -6.72
N SER A 482 -4.25 8.88 -6.63
CA SER A 482 -4.31 9.61 -5.36
C SER A 482 -5.50 9.21 -4.49
N LYS A 483 -6.56 8.64 -5.09
CA LYS A 483 -7.74 8.11 -4.38
C LYS A 483 -7.44 6.91 -3.50
N ILE A 484 -6.34 6.19 -3.73
CA ILE A 484 -5.89 5.10 -2.86
C ILE A 484 -4.84 5.62 -1.88
N LEU A 485 -3.93 6.47 -2.32
CA LEU A 485 -2.90 7.05 -1.45
C LEU A 485 -3.46 7.88 -0.31
N GLN A 486 -4.44 8.75 -0.60
CA GLN A 486 -5.03 9.62 0.40
C GLN A 486 -5.68 8.85 1.55
N PRO A 487 -6.74 8.04 1.35
CA PRO A 487 -7.44 7.41 2.47
C PRO A 487 -6.60 6.40 3.24
N HIS A 488 -5.64 5.73 2.59
CA HIS A 488 -4.90 4.62 3.21
C HIS A 488 -3.59 5.03 3.89
N TYR A 489 -2.91 6.05 3.37
CA TYR A 489 -1.54 6.35 3.78
C TYR A 489 -1.33 7.81 4.19
N LEU A 490 -2.10 8.74 3.63
CA LEU A 490 -1.85 10.18 3.78
C LEU A 490 -2.95 10.95 4.53
N ASN A 491 -4.11 10.34 4.77
CA ASN A 491 -5.23 10.92 5.52
C ASN A 491 -5.21 10.41 6.97
N THR A 492 -4.03 10.33 7.56
CA THR A 492 -3.88 10.00 8.99
C THR A 492 -4.12 11.27 9.81
N PRO A 493 -4.63 11.16 11.05
CA PRO A 493 -4.85 12.34 11.91
C PRO A 493 -3.58 13.19 12.07
N THR A 494 -2.41 12.56 12.14
CA THR A 494 -1.11 13.23 12.24
C THR A 494 -0.79 14.06 11.00
N ILE A 495 -0.94 13.49 9.80
CA ILE A 495 -0.66 14.21 8.55
C ILE A 495 -1.69 15.32 8.32
N ASN A 496 -2.95 15.10 8.70
CA ASN A 496 -3.97 16.13 8.63
C ASN A 496 -3.66 17.29 9.58
N ALA A 497 -3.21 17.01 10.81
CA ALA A 497 -2.79 18.04 11.75
C ALA A 497 -1.56 18.81 11.23
N GLU A 498 -0.59 18.13 10.62
CA GLU A 498 0.59 18.76 10.00
C GLU A 498 0.18 19.63 8.80
N LEU A 499 -0.70 19.13 7.93
CA LEU A 499 -1.24 19.89 6.81
C LEU A 499 -2.05 21.10 7.28
N ASP A 500 -2.90 20.94 8.29
CA ASP A 500 -3.68 22.04 8.87
C ASP A 500 -2.77 23.09 9.50
N ALA A 501 -1.70 22.67 10.18
CA ALA A 501 -0.67 23.58 10.71
C ALA A 501 0.04 24.34 9.59
N ASN A 502 0.46 23.65 8.52
CA ASN A 502 1.10 24.27 7.35
C ASN A 502 0.16 25.23 6.60
N ILE A 503 -1.12 24.86 6.44
CA ILE A 503 -2.15 25.73 5.86
C ILE A 503 -2.35 26.96 6.72
N ARG A 504 -2.45 26.79 8.05
CA ARG A 504 -2.57 27.92 8.98
C ARG A 504 -1.33 28.82 8.92
N GLN A 505 -0.13 28.25 8.87
CA GLN A 505 1.11 29.01 8.73
C GLN A 505 1.14 29.81 7.41
N PHE A 506 0.70 29.21 6.30
CA PHE A 506 0.58 29.92 5.02
C PHE A 506 -0.47 31.04 5.09
N GLN A 507 -1.63 30.79 5.69
CA GLN A 507 -2.67 31.82 5.88
C GLN A 507 -2.17 32.97 6.75
N GLU A 508 -1.47 32.67 7.85
CA GLU A 508 -0.83 33.63 8.73
C GLU A 508 0.22 34.46 7.97
N ALA A 509 1.06 33.82 7.16
CA ALA A 509 2.04 34.50 6.31
C ALA A 509 1.36 35.45 5.31
N MET A 510 0.30 35.01 4.63
CA MET A 510 -0.50 35.84 3.72
C MET A 510 -1.16 37.01 4.44
N GLU A 511 -1.69 36.79 5.65
CA GLU A 511 -2.29 37.84 6.48
C GLU A 511 -1.25 38.88 6.89
N GLY A 512 -0.04 38.45 7.28
CA GLY A 512 1.09 39.32 7.58
C GLY A 512 1.52 40.17 6.38
N ILE A 513 1.54 39.58 5.18
CA ILE A 513 1.83 40.29 3.92
C ILE A 513 0.74 41.32 3.59
N VAL A 514 -0.53 40.91 3.58
CA VAL A 514 -1.65 41.79 3.15
C VAL A 514 -1.84 42.98 4.10
N THR A 515 -1.48 42.80 5.37
CA THR A 515 -1.60 43.85 6.40
C THR A 515 -0.38 44.76 6.50
N ARG A 516 0.66 44.56 5.69
CA ARG A 516 1.95 45.25 5.85
C ARG A 516 1.92 46.76 5.71
N ASP A 517 1.08 47.25 4.81
CA ASP A 517 1.00 48.67 4.47
C ASP A 517 -0.12 49.39 5.26
N LEU A 518 -0.74 48.69 6.21
CA LEU A 518 -1.79 49.23 7.07
C LEU A 518 -1.24 49.67 8.43
N ASP A 519 -2.03 50.45 9.17
CA ASP A 519 -1.76 50.76 10.57
C ASP A 519 -1.76 49.47 11.41
N GLN A 520 -0.57 49.12 11.92
CA GLN A 520 -0.31 47.86 12.60
C GLN A 520 -1.04 47.74 13.94
N GLU A 521 -1.18 48.83 14.68
CA GLU A 521 -1.86 48.83 15.97
C GLU A 521 -3.37 48.63 15.78
N MET A 522 -3.95 49.32 14.79
CA MET A 522 -5.36 49.16 14.44
C MET A 522 -5.66 47.74 13.93
N VAL A 523 -4.79 47.19 13.07
CA VAL A 523 -4.95 45.85 12.51
C VAL A 523 -4.82 44.78 13.58
N ALA A 524 -3.79 44.88 14.43
CA ALA A 524 -3.57 44.00 15.57
C ALA A 524 -4.82 43.95 16.47
N ARG A 525 -5.37 45.12 16.82
CA ARG A 525 -6.59 45.23 17.63
C ARG A 525 -7.81 44.60 16.95
N LYS A 526 -8.00 44.81 15.64
CA LYS A 526 -9.15 44.25 14.90
C LYS A 526 -9.07 42.75 14.70
N LEU A 527 -7.86 42.21 14.59
CA LEU A 527 -7.61 40.78 14.39
C LEU A 527 -7.43 40.02 15.71
N GLY A 528 -7.43 40.73 16.85
CA GLY A 528 -7.21 40.12 18.17
C GLY A 528 -5.80 39.54 18.32
N LYS A 529 -4.81 40.16 17.67
CA LYS A 529 -3.39 39.75 17.67
C LYS A 529 -2.52 40.86 18.25
N THR A 530 -1.28 40.54 18.60
CA THR A 530 -0.29 41.57 18.94
C THR A 530 0.43 42.08 17.70
N VAL A 531 1.03 43.27 17.76
CA VAL A 531 1.89 43.79 16.68
C VAL A 531 3.08 42.85 16.44
N SER A 532 3.65 42.30 17.52
CA SER A 532 4.71 41.28 17.45
C SER A 532 4.27 40.02 16.70
N ASP A 533 3.00 39.61 16.81
CA ASP A 533 2.49 38.47 16.03
C ASP A 533 2.43 38.79 14.54
N LEU A 534 1.98 39.99 14.16
CA LEU A 534 1.94 40.43 12.77
C LEU A 534 3.35 40.50 12.15
N GLU A 535 4.34 40.98 12.92
CA GLU A 535 5.74 40.97 12.50
C GLU A 535 6.32 39.57 12.38
N ARG A 536 5.99 38.66 13.31
CA ARG A 536 6.36 37.25 13.23
C ARG A 536 5.78 36.62 11.96
N MET A 537 4.52 36.89 11.65
CA MET A 537 3.85 36.39 10.44
C MET A 537 4.53 36.87 9.16
N ARG A 538 4.97 38.14 9.10
CA ARG A 538 5.78 38.65 7.98
C ARG A 538 7.11 37.95 7.84
N ARG A 539 7.86 37.83 8.94
CA ARG A 539 9.16 37.15 8.93
C ARG A 539 9.04 35.71 8.43
N VAL A 540 7.99 35.00 8.84
CA VAL A 540 7.69 33.65 8.32
C VAL A 540 7.42 33.70 6.81
N ALA A 541 6.66 34.69 6.34
CA ALA A 541 6.37 34.87 4.92
C ALA A 541 7.62 35.18 4.07
N ASP A 542 8.53 35.99 4.61
CA ASP A 542 9.80 36.34 3.98
C ASP A 542 10.75 35.13 3.94
N GLN A 543 10.93 34.45 5.07
CA GLN A 543 11.76 33.24 5.16
C GLN A 543 11.26 32.10 4.26
N ALA A 544 9.94 31.96 4.13
CA ALA A 544 9.33 30.97 3.26
C ALA A 544 9.34 31.39 1.77
N GLY A 545 9.86 32.57 1.42
CA GLY A 545 9.89 33.08 0.05
C GLY A 545 8.52 33.46 -0.52
N ILE A 546 7.48 33.53 0.31
CA ILE A 546 6.10 33.86 -0.13
C ILE A 546 6.04 35.33 -0.58
N THR A 547 6.71 36.22 0.14
CA THR A 547 6.81 37.64 -0.23
C THR A 547 7.49 37.83 -1.60
N ALA A 548 8.54 37.03 -1.87
CA ALA A 548 9.24 37.01 -3.15
C ALA A 548 8.36 36.46 -4.28
N ALA A 549 7.68 35.33 -4.04
CA ALA A 549 6.76 34.73 -5.01
C ALA A 549 5.61 35.66 -5.42
N LEU A 550 5.20 36.57 -4.53
CA LEU A 550 4.15 37.57 -4.80
C LEU A 550 4.67 38.86 -5.44
N GLY A 551 5.98 38.97 -5.71
CA GLY A 551 6.59 40.17 -6.29
C GLY A 551 6.53 41.38 -5.34
N LEU A 552 6.55 41.13 -4.03
CA LEU A 552 6.40 42.15 -3.00
C LEU A 552 7.72 42.52 -2.31
N VAL A 553 8.83 41.91 -2.75
CA VAL A 553 10.19 42.28 -2.35
C VAL A 553 10.48 43.68 -2.91
N GLN A 554 10.94 44.57 -2.03
CA GLN A 554 11.52 45.84 -2.50
C GLN A 554 12.82 45.50 -3.22
N ASP A 555 12.97 45.98 -4.46
CA ASP A 555 14.19 45.84 -5.25
C ASP A 555 15.40 46.27 -4.40
N GLN A 556 16.08 45.30 -3.80
CA GLN A 556 17.46 45.43 -3.40
C GLN A 556 18.24 44.93 -4.61
N ASP A 557 19.05 45.83 -5.16
CA ASP A 557 20.00 45.58 -6.25
C ASP A 557 20.72 44.24 -6.04
N ASP A 558 20.26 43.17 -6.70
CA ASP A 558 21.08 41.99 -6.91
C ASP A 558 20.66 41.25 -8.18
N ASP A 559 21.66 41.10 -9.05
CA ASP A 559 21.60 40.90 -10.49
C ASP A 559 21.27 39.44 -10.91
N ARG A 560 20.34 38.79 -10.21
CA ARG A 560 19.92 37.42 -10.51
C ARG A 560 18.41 37.25 -10.42
N VAL A 561 17.71 37.87 -11.37
CA VAL A 561 16.29 37.62 -11.59
C VAL A 561 16.13 36.35 -12.44
N THR A 562 15.84 35.22 -11.78
CA THR A 562 15.04 34.14 -12.38
C THR A 562 13.75 34.75 -12.93
N ASP A 563 13.42 34.52 -14.20
CA ASP A 563 12.26 35.08 -14.92
C ASP A 563 10.99 35.16 -14.03
N VAL A 564 10.81 36.30 -13.36
CA VAL A 564 9.61 36.58 -12.56
C VAL A 564 8.49 36.90 -13.55
N LEU A 565 7.31 36.31 -13.34
CA LEU A 565 6.13 36.58 -14.14
C LEU A 565 5.70 38.06 -14.01
N HIS A 566 6.14 38.89 -14.94
CA HIS A 566 5.79 40.32 -14.98
C HIS A 566 4.42 40.56 -15.62
N PHE A 567 3.49 41.14 -14.85
CA PHE A 567 2.22 41.64 -15.37
C PHE A 567 2.40 43.03 -16.01
N ALA A 568 2.60 43.07 -17.33
CA ALA A 568 2.53 44.30 -18.10
C ALA A 568 1.06 44.71 -18.38
N PRO A 569 0.61 45.92 -17.98
CA PRO A 569 -0.79 46.35 -18.11
C PRO A 569 -1.14 46.83 -19.54
N THR A 570 -1.04 45.93 -20.52
CA THR A 570 -1.52 46.17 -21.89
C THR A 570 -3.05 46.10 -21.96
N ALA A 571 -3.66 46.64 -23.02
CA ALA A 571 -5.12 46.62 -23.17
C ALA A 571 -5.70 45.19 -23.16
N GLU A 572 -5.01 44.24 -23.81
CA GLU A 572 -5.35 42.82 -23.83
C GLU A 572 -5.25 42.20 -22.43
N ARG A 573 -4.11 42.37 -21.73
CA ARG A 573 -3.92 41.80 -20.39
C ARG A 573 -4.87 42.39 -19.34
N LEU A 574 -5.26 43.66 -19.48
CA LEU A 574 -6.28 44.27 -18.64
C LEU A 574 -7.69 43.72 -18.94
N ALA A 575 -7.98 43.37 -20.20
CA ALA A 575 -9.20 42.68 -20.59
C ALA A 575 -9.21 41.23 -20.03
N ASP A 576 -8.09 40.51 -20.09
CA ASP A 576 -7.94 39.18 -19.51
C ASP A 576 -8.11 39.19 -18.00
N LEU A 577 -7.49 40.16 -17.31
CA LEU A 577 -7.65 40.35 -15.88
C LEU A 577 -9.13 40.52 -15.48
N TYR A 578 -9.89 41.30 -16.28
CA TYR A 578 -11.34 41.44 -16.10
C TYR A 578 -12.09 40.12 -16.35
N MET A 579 -11.77 39.40 -17.43
CA MET A 579 -12.41 38.14 -17.80
C MET A 579 -12.19 37.05 -16.75
N ILE A 580 -10.96 36.89 -16.26
CA ILE A 580 -10.59 35.96 -15.18
C ILE A 580 -11.32 36.33 -13.89
N HIS A 581 -11.30 37.61 -13.49
CA HIS A 581 -12.02 38.05 -12.29
C HIS A 581 -13.52 37.75 -12.39
N ARG A 582 -14.13 38.00 -13.54
CA ARG A 582 -15.56 37.72 -13.78
C ARG A 582 -15.87 36.22 -13.74
N LYS A 583 -15.05 35.37 -14.36
CA LYS A 583 -15.20 33.91 -14.32
C LYS A 583 -15.08 33.39 -12.89
N LEU A 584 -14.07 33.80 -12.14
CA LEU A 584 -13.86 33.38 -10.76
C LEU A 584 -14.99 33.84 -9.83
N ARG A 585 -15.57 35.03 -10.07
CA ARG A 585 -16.78 35.49 -9.38
C ARG A 585 -18.02 34.65 -9.73
N GLN A 586 -18.19 34.28 -10.99
CA GLN A 586 -19.27 33.39 -11.43
C GLN A 586 -19.13 32.00 -10.79
N MET A 587 -17.92 31.42 -10.80
CA MET A 587 -17.63 30.17 -10.09
C MET A 587 -17.85 30.32 -8.59
N GLN A 588 -17.47 31.45 -7.98
CA GLN A 588 -17.77 31.72 -6.58
C GLN A 588 -19.28 31.69 -6.29
N ALA A 589 -20.14 32.04 -7.24
CA ALA A 589 -21.59 31.98 -7.04
C ALA A 589 -22.17 30.58 -7.31
N HIS A 590 -21.69 29.87 -8.33
CA HIS A 590 -22.38 28.70 -8.91
C HIS A 590 -21.58 27.40 -8.95
N TYR A 591 -20.34 27.37 -8.46
CA TYR A 591 -19.53 26.15 -8.49
C TYR A 591 -20.12 25.07 -7.56
N PRO A 592 -20.46 23.85 -8.07
CA PRO A 592 -21.17 22.84 -7.28
C PRO A 592 -20.42 22.38 -6.02
N ASN A 593 -19.08 22.33 -6.08
CA ASN A 593 -18.25 21.89 -4.96
C ASN A 593 -17.59 23.09 -4.24
N ARG A 594 -18.27 23.60 -3.21
CA ARG A 594 -17.80 24.76 -2.42
C ARG A 594 -16.44 24.54 -1.76
N ALA A 595 -16.15 23.32 -1.30
CA ALA A 595 -14.89 23.00 -0.64
C ALA A 595 -13.72 23.05 -1.64
N ARG A 596 -13.91 22.47 -2.83
CA ARG A 596 -12.94 22.54 -3.92
C ARG A 596 -12.72 23.99 -4.38
N PHE A 597 -13.79 24.79 -4.48
CA PHE A 597 -13.66 26.21 -4.81
C PHE A 597 -12.78 26.98 -3.83
N ARG A 598 -12.99 26.77 -2.52
CA ARG A 598 -12.18 27.41 -1.48
C ARG A 598 -10.71 27.02 -1.55
N LYS A 599 -10.42 25.78 -1.93
CA LYS A 599 -9.06 25.25 -2.02
C LYS A 599 -8.34 25.73 -3.28
N ASP A 600 -8.95 25.55 -4.45
CA ASP A 600 -8.25 25.66 -5.74
C ASP A 600 -8.40 27.06 -6.37
N TYR A 601 -9.57 27.70 -6.22
CA TYR A 601 -9.93 28.92 -6.98
C TYR A 601 -9.99 30.20 -6.13
N LEU A 602 -10.17 30.09 -4.81
CA LEU A 602 -10.18 31.25 -3.92
C LEU A 602 -8.81 31.97 -3.85
N PRO A 603 -7.65 31.26 -3.79
CA PRO A 603 -6.35 31.92 -3.86
C PRO A 603 -6.16 32.68 -5.17
N LEU A 604 -6.58 32.09 -6.30
CA LEU A 604 -6.51 32.73 -7.61
C LEU A 604 -7.36 34.00 -7.67
N LEU A 605 -8.58 33.96 -7.12
CA LEU A 605 -9.44 35.14 -7.02
C LEU A 605 -8.83 36.24 -6.14
N ALA A 606 -8.14 35.88 -5.06
CA ALA A 606 -7.41 36.83 -4.22
C ALA A 606 -6.26 37.50 -5.01
N LEU A 607 -5.48 36.71 -5.76
CA LEU A 607 -4.41 37.20 -6.61
C LEU A 607 -4.93 38.15 -7.71
N THR A 608 -5.97 37.77 -8.45
CA THR A 608 -6.60 38.62 -9.46
C THR A 608 -7.07 39.96 -8.87
N LYS A 609 -7.62 39.94 -7.65
CA LYS A 609 -8.02 41.17 -6.95
C LYS A 609 -6.83 42.02 -6.50
N ALA A 610 -5.73 41.39 -6.06
CA ALA A 610 -4.52 42.09 -5.68
C ALA A 610 -3.90 42.81 -6.88
N ILE A 611 -3.77 42.13 -8.03
CA ILE A 611 -3.32 42.74 -9.29
C ILE A 611 -4.24 43.89 -9.68
N GLY A 612 -5.56 43.68 -9.60
CA GLY A 612 -6.54 44.75 -9.86
C GLY A 612 -6.32 45.97 -8.96
N ARG A 613 -6.16 45.78 -7.65
CA ARG A 613 -5.88 46.87 -6.70
C ARG A 613 -4.59 47.60 -7.04
N ASP A 614 -3.53 46.89 -7.40
CA ASP A 614 -2.25 47.49 -7.79
C ASP A 614 -2.41 48.36 -9.05
N VAL A 615 -3.13 47.87 -10.07
CA VAL A 615 -3.48 48.64 -11.29
C VAL A 615 -4.21 49.95 -10.92
N PHE A 616 -5.16 49.92 -9.97
CA PHE A 616 -5.85 51.12 -9.51
C PHE A 616 -4.94 52.06 -8.73
N SER A 617 -4.06 51.53 -7.87
CA SER A 617 -3.10 52.33 -7.10
C SER A 617 -2.11 53.08 -7.98
N LYS A 618 -1.73 52.50 -9.13
CA LYS A 618 -0.86 53.11 -10.15
C LYS A 618 -1.60 54.03 -11.13
N HIS A 619 -2.82 54.46 -10.79
CA HIS A 619 -3.67 55.36 -11.59
C HIS A 619 -4.06 54.82 -12.98
N LEU A 620 -3.96 53.51 -13.22
CA LEU A 620 -4.36 52.88 -14.49
C LEU A 620 -5.84 52.49 -14.55
N GLY A 621 -6.64 52.86 -13.54
CA GLY A 621 -8.07 52.59 -13.47
C GLY A 621 -8.88 52.96 -14.73
N PRO A 622 -8.68 54.15 -15.35
CA PRO A 622 -9.37 54.51 -16.59
C PRO A 622 -9.06 53.57 -17.76
N ARG A 623 -7.80 53.11 -17.87
CA ARG A 623 -7.37 52.15 -18.90
C ARG A 623 -8.00 50.78 -18.66
N TYR A 624 -8.00 50.30 -17.42
CA TYR A 624 -8.65 49.06 -17.03
C TYR A 624 -10.15 49.08 -17.40
N TRP A 625 -10.87 50.15 -17.05
CA TRP A 625 -12.30 50.23 -17.36
C TRP A 625 -12.59 50.30 -18.86
N ARG A 626 -11.72 50.93 -19.65
CA ARG A 626 -11.84 50.91 -21.11
C ARG A 626 -11.69 49.50 -21.66
N ALA A 627 -10.66 48.77 -21.24
CA ALA A 627 -10.45 47.37 -21.62
C ALA A 627 -11.60 46.46 -21.17
N ALA A 628 -12.06 46.61 -19.92
CA ALA A 628 -13.19 45.85 -19.37
C ALA A 628 -14.50 46.08 -20.13
N ARG A 629 -14.78 47.32 -20.58
CA ARG A 629 -15.96 47.62 -21.41
C ARG A 629 -15.89 46.94 -22.76
N ILE A 630 -14.72 46.95 -23.40
CA ILE A 630 -14.48 46.28 -24.69
C ILE A 630 -14.67 44.77 -24.52
N ALA A 631 -14.01 44.15 -23.55
CA ALA A 631 -14.15 42.73 -23.24
C ALA A 631 -15.61 42.35 -22.91
N SER A 632 -16.31 43.19 -22.15
CA SER A 632 -17.71 42.97 -21.82
C SER A 632 -18.68 43.19 -23.00
N ALA A 633 -18.28 43.96 -24.02
CA ALA A 633 -19.02 44.07 -25.27
C ALA A 633 -18.81 42.80 -26.12
N ALA A 634 -17.55 42.36 -26.27
CA ALA A 634 -17.20 41.13 -26.99
C ALA A 634 -17.88 39.88 -26.38
N LEU A 635 -17.93 39.77 -25.05
CA LEU A 635 -18.67 38.71 -24.34
C LEU A 635 -20.18 38.73 -24.64
N ARG A 636 -20.77 39.92 -24.83
CA ARG A 636 -22.20 40.06 -25.14
C ARG A 636 -22.51 39.79 -26.61
N ALA A 637 -21.58 40.12 -27.50
CA ALA A 637 -21.67 39.82 -28.92
C ALA A 637 -21.40 38.34 -29.23
N GLY A 638 -20.90 37.56 -28.27
CA GLY A 638 -20.48 36.17 -28.49
C GLY A 638 -19.12 36.04 -29.18
N GLU A 639 -18.40 37.15 -29.35
CA GLU A 639 -17.07 37.22 -29.97
C GLU A 639 -15.95 36.75 -29.02
N ALA A 640 -16.23 36.72 -27.72
CA ALA A 640 -15.33 36.20 -26.69
C ALA A 640 -16.09 35.26 -25.75
N ALA A 641 -15.37 34.32 -25.14
CA ALA A 641 -15.87 33.45 -24.09
C ALA A 641 -15.11 33.71 -22.77
N LEU A 642 -15.76 33.44 -21.65
CA LEU A 642 -15.04 33.42 -20.36
C LEU A 642 -14.02 32.27 -20.37
N PRO A 643 -12.84 32.48 -19.76
CA PRO A 643 -11.79 31.46 -19.75
C PRO A 643 -12.26 30.16 -19.08
N CYS A 644 -11.82 29.03 -19.64
CA CYS A 644 -11.91 27.73 -18.99
C CYS A 644 -10.82 27.64 -17.92
N LEU A 645 -11.20 27.30 -16.69
CA LEU A 645 -10.28 27.17 -15.54
C LEU A 645 -10.31 25.75 -14.96
N ASP A 646 -10.99 24.82 -15.63
CA ASP A 646 -11.22 23.44 -15.16
C ASP A 646 -10.34 22.40 -15.91
N ASP A 647 -9.46 22.86 -16.81
CA ASP A 647 -8.51 22.01 -17.56
C ASP A 647 -7.17 21.82 -16.83
#